data_AF-A0A959V7L7-F1
#
_entry.id   AF-A0A959V7L7-F1
#
_cell.length_a   1.000
_cell.length_b   1.000
_cell.length_c   1.000
_cell.angle_alpha   90.00
_cell.angle_beta   90.00
_cell.angle_gamma   90.00
#
_symmetry.space_group_name_H-M   'P 1'
#
loop_
_entity.id
_entity.type
_entity.pdbx_description
1 polymer ?
#
loop_
_entity_poly.entity_id
_entity_poly.type
_entity_poly.pdbx_seq_one_letter_code
_entity_poly.pdbx_strand_id
1 'polypeptide(L)'
;MKLSVIIVNYNVKYFLEQCLYSVRKAIAKLEQPAEVFIVDNNSVDGSVEMLYQKFSEFRIIANAENVGFSKGNNIALKEARGEYVLLLNPDTIVEDDTFIKVVNFMDQHTDAGGLGVKMVDGKGVFLPESKRGLPTPDVAFYKIFGLSKLFPGSRVFGKYHLGYLPKDEIHEVDILSGAFMMMRKSVLDKIGLLDETFFMYGEDIDLSYRIIKAGYKNYYFPITRIIHYKGESTKKSSINYVLVFYNAMIIFAKKHFSTKNAKSLSFLINMAIYFRAFLAILNRFFAKTLIPIIDVALLSVGIFAIKSYWETNVIFPGGGSYPAELVSIAIPLYVFSWLFSVYMSGGYDRPIQLYKIFKGLVIGSIVILIAYALLPEALRFSRAIILFGALWGLVSMAGLRVLLHLLGVKKYQLGVKLNKRYLIAGDQEEASRVADLLRKTDINPGFIGLANVTEGESTKDGFIGNLSQIKDIINIYNIDEVIFCARDIPAHKIIDIMSGMKSDQLDFKIAPPESMSIIGSQSINTSGDAYIIELDSVNNVHNQRSKRFLDMLVSVGLLSIFPVAIFAVKNPLGYLLNIFKVLFGVKTWVGYKITQTDTGATLPRLKKGVLNPADAIKNKNIGNDTMNRLNLLYARDYKISNDLNIIRKGFRMLGRSR
;
A
#
# COMPACT_ATOMS: atom_id res chain seq x y z
N MET A 1 -10.49 -21.77 -32.66
CA MET A 1 -10.04 -21.15 -31.40
C MET A 1 -11.29 -20.98 -30.54
N LYS A 2 -11.34 -21.56 -29.33
CA LYS A 2 -12.54 -21.50 -28.48
C LYS A 2 -12.53 -20.29 -27.56
N LEU A 3 -11.38 -19.98 -26.97
CA LEU A 3 -11.22 -18.88 -26.01
C LEU A 3 -10.00 -18.01 -26.35
N SER A 4 -10.16 -16.70 -26.35
CA SER A 4 -9.05 -15.75 -26.31
C SER A 4 -9.03 -15.06 -24.95
N VAL A 5 -7.93 -15.20 -24.20
CA VAL A 5 -7.71 -14.51 -22.92
C VAL A 5 -6.86 -13.27 -23.18
N ILE A 6 -7.32 -12.11 -22.72
CA ILE A 6 -6.63 -10.83 -22.91
C ILE A 6 -6.33 -10.23 -21.55
N ILE A 7 -5.05 -9.95 -21.31
CA ILE A 7 -4.55 -9.37 -20.07
C ILE A 7 -3.79 -8.08 -20.41
N VAL A 8 -4.22 -6.95 -19.85
CA VAL A 8 -3.48 -5.68 -19.94
C VAL A 8 -2.66 -5.50 -18.68
N ASN A 9 -1.33 -5.37 -18.82
CA ASN A 9 -0.40 -5.21 -17.72
C ASN A 9 0.15 -3.78 -17.61
N TYR A 10 0.32 -3.30 -16.37
CA TYR A 10 1.04 -2.06 -16.07
C TYR A 10 1.68 -2.07 -14.68
N ASN A 11 2.99 -2.25 -14.60
CA ASN A 11 3.80 -2.21 -13.37
C ASN A 11 3.33 -3.15 -12.25
N VAL A 12 2.91 -4.37 -12.59
CA VAL A 12 2.49 -5.40 -11.62
C VAL A 12 3.10 -6.78 -11.91
N LYS A 13 4.40 -6.83 -12.26
CA LYS A 13 5.17 -8.03 -12.63
C LYS A 13 4.84 -9.27 -11.82
N TYR A 14 4.87 -9.19 -10.49
CA TYR A 14 4.69 -10.35 -9.62
C TYR A 14 3.25 -10.88 -9.64
N PHE A 15 2.27 -9.98 -9.63
CA PHE A 15 0.86 -10.35 -9.76
C PHE A 15 0.58 -10.95 -11.14
N LEU A 16 1.14 -10.34 -12.20
CA LEU A 16 1.04 -10.87 -13.57
C LEU A 16 1.63 -12.28 -13.66
N GLU A 17 2.83 -12.50 -13.13
CA GLU A 17 3.48 -13.82 -13.11
C GLU A 17 2.55 -14.87 -12.48
N GLN A 18 1.97 -14.56 -11.32
CA GLN A 18 1.04 -15.44 -10.62
C GLN A 18 -0.25 -15.69 -11.42
N CYS A 19 -0.83 -14.64 -12.01
CA CYS A 19 -1.99 -14.73 -12.88
C CYS A 19 -1.72 -15.68 -14.05
N LEU A 20 -0.59 -15.51 -14.74
CA LEU A 20 -0.23 -16.31 -15.90
C LEU A 20 0.03 -17.78 -15.57
N TYR A 21 0.60 -18.11 -14.41
CA TYR A 21 0.67 -19.49 -13.94
C TYR A 21 -0.73 -20.11 -13.75
N SER A 22 -1.70 -19.37 -13.19
CA SER A 22 -3.07 -19.85 -13.03
C SER A 22 -3.80 -20.00 -14.36
N VAL A 23 -3.61 -19.06 -15.29
CA VAL A 23 -4.14 -19.11 -16.66
C VAL A 23 -3.60 -20.33 -17.40
N ARG A 24 -2.29 -20.60 -17.31
CA ARG A 24 -1.66 -21.79 -17.91
C ARG A 24 -2.30 -23.08 -17.39
N LYS A 25 -2.51 -23.20 -16.07
CA LYS A 25 -3.18 -24.36 -15.46
C LYS A 25 -4.64 -24.50 -15.94
N ALA A 26 -5.38 -23.39 -16.03
CA ALA A 26 -6.76 -23.40 -16.47
C ALA A 26 -6.93 -23.72 -17.98
N ILE A 27 -6.00 -23.28 -18.82
CA ILE A 27 -5.96 -23.64 -20.25
C ILE A 27 -5.63 -25.11 -20.43
N ALA A 28 -4.71 -25.67 -19.63
CA ALA A 28 -4.34 -27.08 -19.74
C ALA A 28 -5.52 -28.04 -19.47
N LYS A 29 -6.56 -27.59 -18.74
CA LYS A 29 -7.81 -28.35 -18.54
C LYS A 29 -8.89 -28.04 -19.57
N LEU A 30 -8.70 -27.02 -20.41
CA LEU A 30 -9.60 -26.72 -21.50
C LEU A 30 -9.27 -27.66 -22.66
N GLU A 31 -10.23 -28.51 -23.03
CA GLU A 31 -10.04 -29.48 -24.12
C GLU A 31 -9.94 -28.82 -25.49
N GLN A 32 -10.46 -27.60 -25.62
CA GLN A 32 -10.48 -26.81 -26.86
C GLN A 32 -9.32 -25.80 -26.91
N PRO A 33 -8.84 -25.42 -28.11
CA PRO A 33 -7.73 -24.48 -28.23
C PRO A 33 -8.05 -23.10 -27.65
N ALA A 34 -7.12 -22.55 -26.89
CA ALA A 34 -7.14 -21.19 -26.40
C ALA A 34 -5.88 -20.42 -26.83
N GLU A 35 -6.00 -19.09 -26.88
CA GLU A 35 -4.88 -18.18 -27.07
C GLU A 35 -4.87 -17.13 -25.96
N VAL A 36 -3.67 -16.66 -25.60
CA VAL A 36 -3.48 -15.66 -24.55
C VAL A 36 -2.70 -14.49 -25.12
N PHE A 37 -3.25 -13.29 -24.94
CA PHE A 37 -2.62 -12.02 -25.28
C PHE A 37 -2.27 -11.27 -24.01
N ILE A 38 -1.04 -10.75 -23.96
CA ILE A 38 -0.53 -9.94 -22.87
C ILE A 38 -0.10 -8.61 -23.44
N VAL A 39 -0.86 -7.56 -23.16
CA VAL A 39 -0.59 -6.21 -23.62
C VAL A 39 0.07 -5.43 -22.48
N ASP A 40 1.37 -5.22 -22.57
CA ASP A 40 2.12 -4.42 -21.61
C ASP A 40 2.05 -2.93 -21.98
N ASN A 41 1.56 -2.11 -21.04
CA ASN A 41 1.38 -0.67 -21.22
C ASN A 41 2.61 0.15 -20.78
N ASN A 42 3.80 -0.22 -21.29
CA ASN A 42 5.08 0.41 -20.97
C ASN A 42 5.44 0.31 -19.48
N SER A 43 5.50 -0.92 -18.97
CA SER A 43 5.93 -1.21 -17.60
C SER A 43 7.44 -1.05 -17.43
N VAL A 44 7.87 -0.56 -16.26
CA VAL A 44 9.28 -0.32 -15.91
C VAL A 44 9.76 -1.17 -14.72
N ASP A 45 8.97 -2.16 -14.34
CA ASP A 45 9.21 -3.05 -13.19
C ASP A 45 9.84 -4.40 -13.59
N GLY A 46 10.28 -4.53 -14.84
CA GLY A 46 10.83 -5.76 -15.39
C GLY A 46 9.78 -6.79 -15.82
N SER A 47 8.52 -6.38 -16.02
CA SER A 47 7.43 -7.25 -16.49
C SER A 47 7.73 -7.85 -17.87
N VAL A 48 8.15 -7.02 -18.83
CA VAL A 48 8.35 -7.43 -20.22
C VAL A 48 9.46 -8.48 -20.34
N GLU A 49 10.57 -8.29 -19.63
CA GLU A 49 11.67 -9.25 -19.58
C GLU A 49 11.23 -10.58 -18.97
N MET A 50 10.41 -10.53 -17.91
CA MET A 50 9.83 -11.73 -17.29
C MET A 50 8.93 -12.49 -18.27
N LEU A 51 8.11 -11.77 -19.04
CA LEU A 51 7.23 -12.38 -20.05
C LEU A 51 8.02 -13.15 -21.11
N TYR A 52 9.07 -12.54 -21.67
CA TYR A 52 9.90 -13.23 -22.67
C TYR A 52 10.69 -14.42 -22.09
N GLN A 53 11.08 -14.36 -20.83
CA GLN A 53 11.84 -15.44 -20.17
C GLN A 53 10.97 -16.64 -19.78
N LYS A 54 9.75 -16.40 -19.29
CA LYS A 54 8.93 -17.42 -18.62
C LYS A 54 7.61 -17.76 -19.31
N PHE A 55 7.15 -16.89 -20.20
CA PHE A 55 5.81 -16.94 -20.79
C PHE A 55 5.84 -16.64 -22.30
N SER A 56 6.92 -17.04 -22.98
CA SER A 56 7.12 -16.80 -24.42
C SER A 56 6.16 -17.58 -25.31
N GLU A 57 5.44 -18.56 -24.75
CA GLU A 57 4.35 -19.26 -25.44
C GLU A 57 3.09 -18.40 -25.62
N PHE A 58 2.97 -17.29 -24.88
CA PHE A 58 1.85 -16.35 -25.00
C PHE A 58 2.18 -15.21 -25.97
N ARG A 59 1.14 -14.57 -26.52
CA ARG A 59 1.30 -13.44 -27.44
C ARG A 59 1.56 -12.17 -26.66
N ILE A 60 2.81 -11.70 -26.68
CA ILE A 60 3.25 -10.51 -25.94
C ILE A 60 3.21 -9.30 -26.88
N ILE A 61 2.51 -8.24 -26.46
CA ILE A 61 2.43 -6.95 -27.14
C ILE A 61 2.94 -5.87 -26.18
N ALA A 62 4.12 -5.33 -26.43
CA ALA A 62 4.72 -4.28 -25.59
C ALA A 62 4.48 -2.90 -26.22
N ASN A 63 3.64 -2.08 -25.60
CA ASN A 63 3.37 -0.71 -26.05
C ASN A 63 4.51 0.24 -25.65
N ALA A 64 4.74 1.27 -26.48
CA ALA A 64 5.71 2.33 -26.18
C ALA A 64 5.21 3.34 -25.12
N GLU A 65 3.91 3.37 -24.86
CA GLU A 65 3.28 4.27 -23.89
C GLU A 65 2.13 3.58 -23.15
N ASN A 66 1.70 4.15 -22.01
CA ASN A 66 0.52 3.67 -21.31
C ASN A 66 -0.75 4.21 -21.97
N VAL A 67 -1.38 3.38 -22.79
CA VAL A 67 -2.59 3.72 -23.54
C VAL A 67 -3.89 3.54 -22.74
N GLY A 68 -3.82 3.09 -21.49
CA GLY A 68 -4.99 2.79 -20.66
C GLY A 68 -5.58 1.40 -20.92
N PHE A 69 -6.67 1.10 -20.21
CA PHE A 69 -7.27 -0.24 -20.20
C PHE A 69 -8.06 -0.52 -21.49
N SER A 70 -8.91 0.41 -21.93
CA SER A 70 -9.77 0.20 -23.11
C SER A 70 -8.95 0.04 -24.39
N LYS A 71 -8.05 0.98 -24.67
CA LYS A 71 -7.18 0.93 -25.86
C LYS A 71 -6.21 -0.25 -25.79
N GLY A 72 -5.67 -0.57 -24.61
CA GLY A 72 -4.83 -1.76 -24.40
C GLY A 72 -5.56 -3.06 -24.77
N ASN A 73 -6.77 -3.26 -24.24
CA ASN A 73 -7.58 -4.43 -24.58
C ASN A 73 -7.98 -4.45 -26.06
N ASN A 74 -8.33 -3.30 -26.63
CA ASN A 74 -8.73 -3.19 -28.03
C ASN A 74 -7.63 -3.60 -29.01
N ILE A 75 -6.34 -3.41 -28.67
CA ILE A 75 -5.21 -3.86 -29.49
C ILE A 75 -5.29 -5.39 -29.67
N ALA A 76 -5.37 -6.13 -28.57
CA ALA A 76 -5.49 -7.59 -28.61
C ALA A 76 -6.85 -8.07 -29.16
N LEU A 77 -7.96 -7.38 -28.86
CA LEU A 77 -9.30 -7.75 -29.32
C LEU A 77 -9.45 -7.75 -30.85
N LYS A 78 -8.68 -6.91 -31.54
CA LYS A 78 -8.63 -6.85 -33.01
C LYS A 78 -7.95 -8.08 -33.61
N GLU A 79 -7.05 -8.72 -32.87
CA GLU A 79 -6.33 -9.91 -33.30
C GLU A 79 -6.96 -11.22 -32.78
N ALA A 80 -7.77 -11.14 -31.73
CA ALA A 80 -8.40 -12.28 -31.07
C ALA A 80 -9.39 -13.03 -31.98
N ARG A 81 -9.25 -14.36 -32.02
CA ARG A 81 -10.00 -15.29 -32.90
C ARG A 81 -10.91 -16.26 -32.14
N GLY A 82 -10.91 -16.20 -30.81
CA GLY A 82 -11.74 -17.04 -29.96
C GLY A 82 -13.22 -16.78 -30.19
N GLU A 83 -14.02 -17.86 -30.17
CA GLU A 83 -15.48 -17.75 -30.12
C GLU A 83 -15.95 -16.94 -28.90
N TYR A 84 -15.23 -17.10 -27.79
CA TYR A 84 -15.34 -16.28 -26.61
C TYR A 84 -14.06 -15.48 -26.36
N VAL A 85 -14.21 -14.27 -25.84
CA VAL A 85 -13.11 -13.43 -25.40
C VAL A 85 -13.25 -13.13 -23.92
N LEU A 86 -12.19 -13.35 -23.14
CA LEU A 86 -12.11 -13.04 -21.73
C LEU A 86 -11.15 -11.87 -21.51
N LEU A 87 -11.66 -10.77 -20.96
CA LEU A 87 -10.80 -9.75 -20.33
C LEU A 87 -10.50 -10.20 -18.91
N LEU A 88 -9.20 -10.29 -18.58
CA LEU A 88 -8.73 -10.74 -17.29
C LEU A 88 -7.72 -9.75 -16.74
N ASN A 89 -7.92 -9.34 -15.49
CA ASN A 89 -6.97 -8.45 -14.83
C ASN A 89 -5.66 -9.20 -14.46
N PRO A 90 -4.51 -8.50 -14.50
CA PRO A 90 -3.21 -9.11 -14.17
C PRO A 90 -3.07 -9.43 -12.67
N ASP A 91 -3.90 -8.86 -11.80
CA ASP A 91 -3.92 -9.09 -10.35
C ASP A 91 -4.98 -10.12 -9.92
N THR A 92 -5.15 -11.17 -10.73
CA THR A 92 -6.13 -12.24 -10.48
C THR A 92 -5.50 -13.64 -10.44
N ILE A 93 -6.22 -14.59 -9.85
CA ILE A 93 -5.91 -16.03 -9.90
C ILE A 93 -7.19 -16.76 -10.22
N VAL A 94 -7.19 -17.53 -11.31
CA VAL A 94 -8.32 -18.36 -11.70
C VAL A 94 -8.22 -19.76 -11.09
N GLU A 95 -9.36 -20.38 -10.78
CA GLU A 95 -9.40 -21.81 -10.47
C GLU A 95 -9.02 -22.65 -11.69
N ASP A 96 -8.37 -23.78 -11.46
CA ASP A 96 -7.85 -24.64 -12.53
C ASP A 96 -8.93 -25.13 -13.52
N ASP A 97 -10.21 -25.16 -13.14
CA ASP A 97 -11.33 -25.56 -13.99
C ASP A 97 -12.25 -24.39 -14.39
N THR A 98 -11.79 -23.15 -14.18
CA THR A 98 -12.55 -21.93 -14.49
C THR A 98 -12.98 -21.91 -15.95
N PHE A 99 -12.03 -22.10 -16.88
CA PHE A 99 -12.26 -21.90 -18.31
C PHE A 99 -13.22 -22.94 -18.89
N ILE A 100 -13.13 -24.20 -18.49
CA ILE A 100 -14.08 -25.22 -18.93
C ILE A 100 -15.49 -24.93 -18.40
N LYS A 101 -15.64 -24.54 -17.13
CA LYS A 101 -16.96 -24.21 -16.53
C LYS A 101 -17.64 -23.03 -17.23
N VAL A 102 -16.89 -21.94 -17.47
CA VAL A 102 -17.46 -20.73 -18.10
C VAL A 102 -17.76 -20.94 -19.59
N VAL A 103 -16.92 -21.67 -20.31
CA VAL A 103 -17.17 -22.03 -21.72
C VAL A 103 -18.43 -22.90 -21.82
N ASN A 104 -18.54 -23.94 -21.00
CA ASN A 104 -19.72 -24.81 -21.00
C ASN A 104 -21.00 -24.04 -20.68
N PHE A 105 -20.96 -23.11 -19.72
CA PHE A 105 -22.10 -22.25 -19.42
C PHE A 105 -22.49 -21.38 -20.63
N MET A 106 -21.53 -20.74 -21.28
CA MET A 106 -21.79 -19.88 -22.45
C MET A 106 -22.29 -20.67 -23.65
N ASP A 107 -21.84 -21.91 -23.85
CA ASP A 107 -22.35 -22.80 -24.91
C ASP A 107 -23.80 -23.20 -24.68
N GLN A 108 -24.19 -23.41 -23.42
CA GLN A 108 -25.56 -23.76 -23.03
C GLN A 108 -26.52 -22.56 -23.01
N HIS A 109 -26.01 -21.33 -22.96
CA HIS A 109 -26.81 -20.10 -22.84
C HIS A 109 -26.54 -19.18 -24.03
N THR A 110 -27.27 -19.39 -25.12
CA THR A 110 -27.11 -18.59 -26.36
C THR A 110 -27.53 -17.13 -26.18
N ASP A 111 -28.36 -16.82 -25.18
CA ASP A 111 -28.73 -15.45 -24.81
C ASP A 111 -27.66 -14.72 -23.97
N ALA A 112 -26.64 -15.44 -23.48
CA ALA A 112 -25.51 -14.86 -22.77
C ALA A 112 -24.60 -14.09 -23.75
N GLY A 113 -24.61 -12.77 -23.63
CA GLY A 113 -23.67 -11.89 -24.31
C GLY A 113 -22.40 -11.66 -23.48
N GLY A 114 -22.53 -11.69 -22.16
CA GLY A 114 -21.42 -11.56 -21.23
C GLY A 114 -21.57 -12.42 -19.97
N LEU A 115 -20.44 -12.74 -19.34
CA LEU A 115 -20.34 -13.53 -18.12
C LEU A 115 -19.23 -12.99 -17.21
N GLY A 116 -19.56 -12.80 -15.94
CA GLY A 116 -18.61 -12.54 -14.86
C GLY A 116 -18.70 -13.62 -13.78
N VAL A 117 -17.69 -13.70 -12.93
CA VAL A 117 -17.58 -14.77 -11.92
C VAL A 117 -17.53 -14.23 -10.49
N LYS A 118 -17.67 -15.13 -9.52
CA LYS A 118 -17.48 -14.79 -8.10
C LYS A 118 -16.03 -14.44 -7.84
N MET A 119 -15.82 -13.25 -7.27
CA MET A 119 -14.50 -12.78 -6.88
C MET A 119 -14.40 -12.76 -5.36
N VAL A 120 -13.23 -13.14 -4.85
CA VAL A 120 -12.82 -12.94 -3.46
C VAL A 120 -11.54 -12.13 -3.43
N ASP A 121 -11.30 -11.41 -2.34
CA ASP A 121 -10.01 -10.75 -2.13
C ASP A 121 -8.93 -11.74 -1.64
N GLY A 122 -7.70 -11.27 -1.45
CA GLY A 122 -6.62 -12.08 -0.88
C GLY A 122 -6.80 -12.45 0.60
N LYS A 123 -7.98 -12.19 1.20
CA LYS A 123 -8.41 -12.73 2.49
C LYS A 123 -9.57 -13.73 2.37
N GLY A 124 -9.98 -14.07 1.15
CA GLY A 124 -11.13 -14.96 0.92
C GLY A 124 -12.48 -14.29 1.15
N VAL A 125 -12.52 -12.96 1.32
CA VAL A 125 -13.76 -12.20 1.52
C VAL A 125 -14.38 -11.91 0.16
N PHE A 126 -15.68 -12.18 0.05
CA PHE A 126 -16.44 -11.90 -1.17
C PHE A 126 -16.37 -10.42 -1.57
N LEU A 127 -16.10 -10.18 -2.85
CA LEU A 127 -16.04 -8.85 -3.44
C LEU A 127 -17.40 -8.47 -4.06
N PRO A 128 -18.12 -7.47 -3.50
CA PRO A 128 -19.45 -7.09 -4.00
C PRO A 128 -19.44 -6.58 -5.45
N GLU A 129 -18.30 -6.15 -5.97
CA GLU A 129 -18.15 -5.79 -7.39
C GLU A 129 -18.31 -6.96 -8.37
N SER A 130 -18.35 -8.21 -7.90
CA SER A 130 -18.67 -9.37 -8.74
C SER A 130 -20.02 -9.28 -9.44
N LYS A 131 -20.94 -8.49 -8.90
CA LYS A 131 -22.25 -8.23 -9.49
C LYS A 131 -22.64 -6.78 -9.25
N ARG A 132 -22.96 -6.07 -10.33
CA ARG A 132 -23.33 -4.66 -10.25
C ARG A 132 -24.63 -4.39 -10.98
N GLY A 133 -25.41 -3.49 -10.40
CA GLY A 133 -26.55 -2.88 -11.08
C GLY A 133 -26.12 -1.69 -11.95
N LEU A 134 -26.97 -1.29 -12.88
CA LEU A 134 -26.76 -0.11 -13.72
C LEU A 134 -26.64 1.14 -12.81
N PRO A 135 -25.58 1.97 -12.96
CA PRO A 135 -25.40 3.16 -12.14
C PRO A 135 -26.30 4.31 -12.60
N THR A 136 -27.62 4.14 -12.48
CA THR A 136 -28.60 5.21 -12.67
C THR A 136 -28.42 6.32 -11.63
N PRO A 137 -28.95 7.54 -11.86
CA PRO A 137 -28.73 8.67 -10.95
C PRO A 137 -29.09 8.40 -9.48
N ASP A 138 -30.19 7.68 -9.22
CA ASP A 138 -30.62 7.24 -7.89
C ASP A 138 -29.65 6.21 -7.29
N VAL A 139 -29.21 5.21 -8.06
CA VAL A 139 -28.24 4.19 -7.61
C VAL A 139 -26.89 4.83 -7.27
N ALA A 140 -26.42 5.75 -8.11
CA ALA A 140 -25.20 6.51 -7.87
C ALA A 140 -25.32 7.36 -6.59
N PHE A 141 -26.47 8.01 -6.38
CA PHE A 141 -26.77 8.75 -5.15
C PHE A 141 -26.68 7.85 -3.91
N TYR A 142 -27.37 6.70 -3.90
CA TYR A 142 -27.31 5.76 -2.77
C TYR A 142 -25.89 5.25 -2.49
N LYS A 143 -25.07 5.09 -3.53
CA LYS A 143 -23.66 4.69 -3.39
C LYS A 143 -22.79 5.80 -2.81
N ILE A 144 -22.95 7.02 -3.29
CA ILE A 144 -22.17 8.19 -2.90
C ILE A 144 -22.39 8.54 -1.42
N PHE A 145 -23.66 8.62 -1.00
CA PHE A 145 -24.05 9.03 0.35
C PHE A 145 -24.01 7.88 1.37
N GLY A 146 -23.58 6.69 0.97
CA GLY A 146 -23.38 5.55 1.87
C GLY A 146 -24.66 4.77 2.23
N LEU A 147 -25.82 5.12 1.67
CA LEU A 147 -27.08 4.39 1.87
C LEU A 147 -26.96 2.92 1.44
N SER A 148 -26.26 2.65 0.33
CA SER A 148 -25.94 1.27 -0.10
C SER A 148 -25.10 0.47 0.91
N LYS A 149 -24.31 1.14 1.75
CA LYS A 149 -23.51 0.50 2.80
C LYS A 149 -24.33 0.27 4.07
N LEU A 150 -25.25 1.18 4.38
CA LEU A 150 -26.16 1.06 5.53
C LEU A 150 -27.24 0.00 5.29
N PHE A 151 -27.73 -0.12 4.05
CA PHE A 151 -28.83 -1.03 3.69
C PHE A 151 -28.46 -1.93 2.50
N PRO A 152 -27.44 -2.81 2.61
CA PRO A 152 -26.93 -3.60 1.49
C PRO A 152 -27.93 -4.62 0.96
N GLY A 153 -28.82 -5.16 1.81
CA GLY A 153 -29.87 -6.12 1.41
C GLY A 153 -31.14 -5.49 0.85
N SER A 154 -31.21 -4.16 0.74
CA SER A 154 -32.38 -3.47 0.18
C SER A 154 -32.40 -3.56 -1.35
N ARG A 155 -33.56 -3.90 -1.93
CA ARG A 155 -33.77 -3.84 -3.39
C ARG A 155 -33.72 -2.41 -3.95
N VAL A 156 -33.87 -1.40 -3.09
CA VAL A 156 -33.79 0.02 -3.46
C VAL A 156 -32.36 0.53 -3.24
N PHE A 157 -31.87 0.49 -2.00
CA PHE A 157 -30.58 1.12 -1.64
C PHE A 157 -29.36 0.25 -1.99
N GLY A 158 -29.52 -1.07 -2.02
CA GLY A 158 -28.46 -2.05 -2.30
C GLY A 158 -28.23 -2.33 -3.80
N LYS A 159 -28.91 -1.60 -4.69
CA LYS A 159 -28.95 -1.88 -6.14
C LYS A 159 -27.59 -1.79 -6.84
N TYR A 160 -26.65 -0.95 -6.36
CA TYR A 160 -25.33 -0.84 -7.00
C TYR A 160 -24.53 -2.14 -6.97
N HIS A 161 -24.56 -2.88 -5.86
CA HIS A 161 -23.86 -4.17 -5.70
C HIS A 161 -24.80 -5.38 -5.66
N LEU A 162 -26.09 -5.15 -5.95
CA LEU A 162 -27.13 -6.17 -5.92
C LEU A 162 -27.06 -7.02 -4.63
N GLY A 163 -26.88 -6.36 -3.49
CA GLY A 163 -26.62 -7.03 -2.21
C GLY A 163 -27.82 -7.84 -1.67
N TYR A 164 -28.99 -7.67 -2.27
CA TYR A 164 -30.20 -8.46 -2.03
C TYR A 164 -30.20 -9.80 -2.78
N LEU A 165 -29.30 -10.02 -3.75
CA LEU A 165 -29.15 -11.29 -4.44
C LEU A 165 -28.21 -12.20 -3.64
N PRO A 166 -28.49 -13.51 -3.50
CA PRO A 166 -27.52 -14.47 -2.94
C PRO A 166 -26.21 -14.48 -3.73
N LYS A 167 -25.08 -14.63 -3.04
CA LYS A 167 -23.74 -14.61 -3.67
C LYS A 167 -23.30 -15.96 -4.25
N ASP A 168 -24.05 -17.03 -3.96
CA ASP A 168 -23.71 -18.40 -4.33
C ASP A 168 -24.69 -18.97 -5.37
N GLU A 169 -25.50 -18.10 -5.98
CA GLU A 169 -26.47 -18.44 -7.04
C GLU A 169 -26.16 -17.69 -8.33
N ILE A 170 -26.51 -18.30 -9.47
CA ILE A 170 -26.41 -17.66 -10.79
C ILE A 170 -27.46 -16.56 -10.89
N HIS A 171 -27.06 -15.37 -11.35
CA HIS A 171 -27.98 -14.23 -11.52
C HIS A 171 -27.78 -13.55 -12.86
N GLU A 172 -28.87 -13.07 -13.45
CA GLU A 172 -28.79 -12.01 -14.45
C GLU A 172 -28.42 -10.69 -13.75
N VAL A 173 -27.45 -9.96 -14.30
CA VAL A 173 -26.94 -8.71 -13.71
C VAL A 173 -26.80 -7.65 -14.79
N ASP A 174 -26.82 -6.37 -14.40
CA ASP A 174 -26.70 -5.31 -15.40
C ASP A 174 -25.26 -5.17 -15.88
N ILE A 175 -24.31 -5.16 -14.94
CA ILE A 175 -22.93 -4.74 -15.17
C ILE A 175 -21.94 -5.79 -14.65
N LEU A 176 -21.05 -6.22 -15.54
CA LEU A 176 -19.92 -7.11 -15.23
C LEU A 176 -18.70 -6.30 -14.79
N SER A 177 -17.74 -6.94 -14.15
CA SER A 177 -16.46 -6.31 -13.79
C SER A 177 -15.40 -6.64 -14.81
N GLY A 178 -14.64 -5.64 -15.27
CA GLY A 178 -13.49 -5.84 -16.16
C GLY A 178 -12.38 -6.74 -15.57
N ALA A 179 -12.42 -7.06 -14.28
CA ALA A 179 -11.49 -7.99 -13.66
C ALA A 179 -11.63 -9.43 -14.17
N PHE A 180 -12.84 -9.82 -14.54
CA PHE A 180 -13.16 -11.06 -15.24
C PHE A 180 -14.44 -10.83 -16.04
N MET A 181 -14.30 -10.54 -17.33
CA MET A 181 -15.42 -10.27 -18.23
C MET A 181 -15.26 -11.13 -19.48
N MET A 182 -15.96 -12.25 -19.52
CA MET A 182 -16.06 -13.12 -20.70
C MET A 182 -17.22 -12.66 -21.57
N MET A 183 -17.01 -12.62 -22.88
CA MET A 183 -17.98 -12.11 -23.84
C MET A 183 -18.00 -13.00 -25.08
N ARG A 184 -19.19 -13.12 -25.69
CA ARG A 184 -19.33 -13.81 -26.97
C ARG A 184 -18.80 -12.92 -28.10
N LYS A 185 -17.90 -13.44 -28.93
CA LYS A 185 -17.26 -12.68 -30.01
C LYS A 185 -18.28 -12.13 -31.01
N SER A 186 -19.28 -12.93 -31.38
CA SER A 186 -20.38 -12.49 -32.27
C SER A 186 -21.19 -11.31 -31.70
N VAL A 187 -21.28 -11.20 -30.36
CA VAL A 187 -21.93 -10.05 -29.71
C VAL A 187 -21.03 -8.83 -29.78
N LEU A 188 -19.73 -8.98 -29.52
CA LEU A 188 -18.75 -7.90 -29.69
C LEU A 188 -18.71 -7.36 -31.13
N ASP A 189 -18.76 -8.24 -32.12
CA ASP A 189 -18.76 -7.85 -33.53
C ASP A 189 -20.03 -7.05 -33.90
N LYS A 190 -21.17 -7.31 -33.23
CA LYS A 190 -22.42 -6.56 -33.40
C LYS A 190 -22.39 -5.20 -32.71
N ILE A 191 -21.87 -5.12 -31.49
CA ILE A 191 -22.00 -3.91 -30.64
C ILE A 191 -20.76 -3.00 -30.65
N GLY A 192 -19.65 -3.47 -31.21
CA GLY A 192 -18.34 -2.82 -31.17
C GLY A 192 -17.52 -3.14 -29.92
N LEU A 193 -16.23 -2.84 -29.96
CA LEU A 193 -15.26 -3.12 -28.89
C LEU A 193 -15.40 -2.16 -27.69
N LEU A 194 -14.41 -2.09 -26.79
CA LEU A 194 -14.42 -1.12 -25.69
C LEU A 194 -14.34 0.30 -26.25
N ASP A 195 -15.05 1.24 -25.62
CA ASP A 195 -15.00 2.64 -26.01
C ASP A 195 -13.71 3.29 -25.48
N GLU A 196 -12.83 3.67 -26.40
CA GLU A 196 -11.50 4.23 -26.09
C GLU A 196 -11.56 5.63 -25.47
N THR A 197 -12.72 6.29 -25.42
CA THR A 197 -12.91 7.51 -24.62
C THR A 197 -12.74 7.27 -23.12
N PHE A 198 -12.97 6.04 -22.67
CA PHE A 198 -12.66 5.61 -21.31
C PHE A 198 -11.21 5.16 -21.24
N PHE A 199 -10.38 5.90 -20.50
CA PHE A 199 -9.04 5.42 -20.16
C PHE A 199 -9.10 4.22 -19.19
N MET A 200 -10.01 4.24 -18.20
CA MET A 200 -10.24 3.19 -17.19
C MET A 200 -11.55 3.43 -16.39
N TYR A 201 -12.14 2.37 -15.81
CA TYR A 201 -13.30 2.33 -14.87
C TYR A 201 -14.72 2.54 -15.40
N GLY A 202 -14.91 2.86 -16.67
CA GLY A 202 -16.24 3.05 -17.25
C GLY A 202 -16.53 2.17 -18.46
N GLU A 203 -15.48 1.62 -19.04
CA GLU A 203 -15.51 0.77 -20.22
C GLU A 203 -16.26 -0.54 -20.00
N ASP A 204 -16.11 -1.16 -18.82
CA ASP A 204 -16.83 -2.38 -18.47
C ASP A 204 -18.33 -2.11 -18.27
N ILE A 205 -18.67 -0.94 -17.72
CA ILE A 205 -20.05 -0.47 -17.55
C ILE A 205 -20.69 -0.18 -18.91
N ASP A 206 -20.01 0.59 -19.77
CA ASP A 206 -20.45 0.92 -21.12
C ASP A 206 -20.70 -0.34 -21.95
N LEU A 207 -19.74 -1.27 -21.96
CA LEU A 207 -19.84 -2.49 -22.75
C LEU A 207 -20.94 -3.42 -22.23
N SER A 208 -21.03 -3.61 -20.91
CA SER A 208 -22.12 -4.41 -20.29
C SER A 208 -23.50 -3.85 -20.66
N TYR A 209 -23.66 -2.52 -20.63
CA TYR A 209 -24.93 -1.89 -20.97
C TYR A 209 -25.25 -1.97 -22.48
N ARG A 210 -24.23 -1.91 -23.35
CA ARG A 210 -24.39 -2.14 -24.79
C ARG A 210 -24.80 -3.58 -25.11
N ILE A 211 -24.28 -4.57 -24.38
CA ILE A 211 -24.71 -5.98 -24.51
C ILE A 211 -26.22 -6.09 -24.24
N ILE A 212 -26.70 -5.50 -23.14
CA ILE A 212 -28.13 -5.48 -22.78
C ILE A 212 -28.97 -4.79 -23.85
N LYS A 213 -28.54 -3.62 -24.32
CA LYS A 213 -29.24 -2.88 -25.39
C LYS A 213 -29.32 -3.64 -26.71
N ALA A 214 -28.42 -4.57 -26.96
CA ALA A 214 -28.41 -5.41 -28.16
C ALA A 214 -29.31 -6.65 -28.06
N GLY A 215 -30.01 -6.83 -26.93
CA GLY A 215 -30.95 -7.91 -26.66
C GLY A 215 -30.34 -9.14 -25.96
N TYR A 216 -29.10 -9.06 -25.50
CA TYR A 216 -28.41 -10.14 -24.80
C TYR A 216 -28.36 -9.91 -23.29
N LYS A 217 -28.04 -10.96 -22.54
CA LYS A 217 -27.93 -10.90 -21.08
C LYS A 217 -26.48 -10.94 -20.60
N ASN A 218 -26.26 -10.33 -19.44
CA ASN A 218 -25.04 -10.50 -18.67
C ASN A 218 -25.32 -11.40 -17.47
N TYR A 219 -24.48 -12.40 -17.25
CA TYR A 219 -24.64 -13.36 -16.17
C TYR A 219 -23.53 -13.26 -15.12
N TYR A 220 -23.92 -13.35 -13.86
CA TYR A 220 -23.05 -13.62 -12.73
C TYR A 220 -23.03 -15.13 -12.45
N PHE A 221 -21.84 -15.73 -12.48
CA PHE A 221 -21.65 -17.17 -12.38
C PHE A 221 -20.73 -17.55 -11.20
N PRO A 222 -21.29 -18.00 -10.07
CA PRO A 222 -20.52 -18.25 -8.84
C PRO A 222 -19.95 -19.67 -8.70
N ILE A 223 -20.23 -20.58 -9.65
CA ILE A 223 -19.76 -21.97 -9.61
C ILE A 223 -18.23 -22.05 -9.71
N THR A 224 -17.61 -21.06 -10.34
CA THR A 224 -16.17 -20.84 -10.30
C THR A 224 -15.84 -19.51 -9.64
N ARG A 225 -14.64 -19.43 -9.06
CA ARG A 225 -14.17 -18.26 -8.33
C ARG A 225 -12.82 -17.79 -8.83
N ILE A 226 -12.54 -16.52 -8.62
CA ILE A 226 -11.20 -15.96 -8.75
C ILE A 226 -10.79 -15.25 -7.46
N ILE A 227 -9.49 -15.25 -7.18
CA ILE A 227 -8.90 -14.26 -6.28
C ILE A 227 -8.64 -13.02 -7.11
N HIS A 228 -9.02 -11.84 -6.62
CA HIS A 228 -8.68 -10.56 -7.21
C HIS A 228 -8.07 -9.66 -6.13
N TYR A 229 -6.78 -9.36 -6.26
CA TYR A 229 -6.01 -8.65 -5.24
C TYR A 229 -6.33 -7.14 -5.12
N LYS A 230 -7.31 -6.64 -5.87
CA LYS A 230 -8.00 -5.34 -5.74
C LYS A 230 -7.14 -4.17 -5.24
N GLY A 231 -6.76 -3.28 -6.17
CA GLY A 231 -6.14 -1.98 -5.85
C GLY A 231 -4.61 -1.99 -5.90
N GLU A 232 -4.02 -3.11 -6.30
CA GLU A 232 -2.59 -3.26 -6.52
C GLU A 232 -2.16 -2.59 -7.83
N SER A 233 -2.92 -2.83 -8.90
CA SER A 233 -2.77 -2.17 -10.20
C SER A 233 -3.21 -0.70 -10.19
N THR A 234 -3.90 -0.23 -9.14
CA THR A 234 -4.24 1.20 -9.01
C THR A 234 -4.40 1.69 -7.58
N LYS A 235 -3.61 2.72 -7.23
CA LYS A 235 -3.65 3.42 -5.93
C LYS A 235 -4.97 4.19 -5.74
N LYS A 236 -5.99 3.51 -5.21
CA LYS A 236 -7.36 4.03 -4.99
C LYS A 236 -7.44 5.27 -4.09
N SER A 237 -6.41 5.57 -3.31
CA SER A 237 -6.32 6.74 -2.43
C SER A 237 -5.75 7.99 -3.13
N SER A 238 -5.28 7.85 -4.38
CA SER A 238 -4.78 8.98 -5.16
C SER A 238 -5.92 9.85 -5.67
N ILE A 239 -5.73 11.16 -5.65
CA ILE A 239 -6.69 12.13 -6.23
C ILE A 239 -6.92 11.82 -7.72
N ASN A 240 -5.88 11.32 -8.41
CA ASN A 240 -5.98 10.93 -9.81
C ASN A 240 -6.97 9.79 -10.05
N TYR A 241 -6.94 8.73 -9.22
CA TYR A 241 -7.92 7.65 -9.30
C TYR A 241 -9.36 8.16 -9.20
N VAL A 242 -9.59 9.04 -8.22
CA VAL A 242 -10.90 9.64 -7.97
C VAL A 242 -11.36 10.40 -9.22
N LEU A 243 -10.51 11.27 -9.79
CA LEU A 243 -10.82 12.02 -11.00
C LEU A 243 -11.11 11.13 -12.21
N VAL A 244 -10.28 10.13 -12.49
CA VAL A 244 -10.46 9.22 -13.63
C VAL A 244 -11.78 8.44 -13.51
N PHE A 245 -12.06 7.88 -12.34
CA PHE A 245 -13.31 7.16 -12.09
C PHE A 245 -14.54 8.03 -12.31
N TYR A 246 -14.53 9.28 -11.80
CA TYR A 246 -15.68 10.16 -11.94
C TYR A 246 -15.82 10.73 -13.36
N ASN A 247 -14.72 11.02 -14.05
CA ASN A 247 -14.75 11.39 -15.46
C ASN A 247 -15.38 10.27 -16.30
N ALA A 248 -15.02 9.01 -16.03
CA ALA A 248 -15.67 7.86 -16.66
C ALA A 248 -17.19 7.87 -16.42
N MET A 249 -17.64 8.09 -15.19
CA MET A 249 -19.09 8.13 -14.91
C MET A 249 -19.81 9.29 -15.62
N ILE A 250 -19.15 10.43 -15.79
CA ILE A 250 -19.69 11.56 -16.57
C ILE A 250 -19.80 11.21 -18.06
N ILE A 251 -18.77 10.57 -18.64
CA ILE A 251 -18.79 10.11 -20.04
C ILE A 251 -19.95 9.13 -20.26
N PHE A 252 -20.07 8.11 -19.39
CA PHE A 252 -21.16 7.15 -19.42
C PHE A 252 -22.54 7.83 -19.35
N ALA A 253 -22.71 8.77 -18.41
CA ALA A 253 -23.97 9.49 -18.23
C ALA A 253 -24.37 10.29 -19.47
N LYS A 254 -23.42 11.01 -20.09
CA LYS A 254 -23.66 11.80 -21.31
C LYS A 254 -24.05 10.92 -22.50
N LYS A 255 -23.50 9.72 -22.59
CA LYS A 255 -23.73 8.78 -23.70
C LYS A 255 -25.06 8.03 -23.59
N HIS A 256 -25.51 7.76 -22.37
CA HIS A 256 -26.58 6.78 -22.15
C HIS A 256 -27.84 7.32 -21.47
N PHE A 257 -27.79 8.50 -20.85
CA PHE A 257 -28.94 9.13 -20.23
C PHE A 257 -29.34 10.41 -20.94
N SER A 258 -30.60 10.83 -20.75
CA SER A 258 -31.08 12.12 -21.26
C SER A 258 -30.23 13.28 -20.72
N THR A 259 -30.16 14.38 -21.46
CA THR A 259 -29.35 15.55 -21.10
C THR A 259 -29.66 16.10 -19.71
N LYS A 260 -30.93 16.05 -19.28
CA LYS A 260 -31.37 16.42 -17.92
C LYS A 260 -30.79 15.47 -16.85
N ASN A 261 -30.87 14.16 -17.08
CA ASN A 261 -30.36 13.14 -16.16
C ASN A 261 -28.82 13.15 -16.10
N ALA A 262 -28.16 13.39 -17.24
CA ALA A 262 -26.70 13.51 -17.31
C ALA A 262 -26.17 14.72 -16.52
N LYS A 263 -26.84 15.88 -16.59
CA LYS A 263 -26.49 17.07 -15.80
C LYS A 263 -26.67 16.83 -14.30
N SER A 264 -27.80 16.22 -13.90
CA SER A 264 -28.06 15.89 -12.49
C SER A 264 -27.04 14.91 -11.92
N LEU A 265 -26.73 13.83 -12.65
CA LEU A 265 -25.72 12.86 -12.24
C LEU A 265 -24.32 13.49 -12.15
N SER A 266 -23.94 14.32 -13.11
CA SER A 266 -22.66 15.06 -13.08
C SER A 266 -22.56 16.00 -11.88
N PHE A 267 -23.65 16.72 -11.54
CA PHE A 267 -23.70 17.57 -10.36
C PHE A 267 -23.53 16.77 -9.06
N LEU A 268 -24.26 15.67 -8.90
CA LEU A 268 -24.16 14.79 -7.73
C LEU A 268 -22.77 14.18 -7.58
N ILE A 269 -22.15 13.76 -8.68
CA ILE A 269 -20.78 13.25 -8.73
C ILE A 269 -19.78 14.31 -8.26
N ASN A 270 -19.88 15.53 -8.78
CA ASN A 270 -18.97 16.61 -8.37
C ASN A 270 -19.11 16.93 -6.88
N MET A 271 -20.33 17.04 -6.38
CA MET A 271 -20.59 17.25 -4.96
C MET A 271 -20.02 16.12 -4.09
N ALA A 272 -20.14 14.86 -4.55
CA ALA A 272 -19.57 13.69 -3.90
C ALA A 272 -18.04 13.73 -3.79
N ILE A 273 -17.37 14.19 -4.85
CA ILE A 273 -15.90 14.35 -4.88
C ILE A 273 -15.48 15.30 -3.77
N TYR A 274 -16.06 16.50 -3.75
CA TYR A 274 -15.71 17.53 -2.78
C TYR A 274 -16.01 17.08 -1.36
N PHE A 275 -17.15 16.42 -1.14
CA PHE A 275 -17.51 15.88 0.17
C PHE A 275 -16.55 14.78 0.64
N ARG A 276 -16.19 13.82 -0.22
CA ARG A 276 -15.22 12.77 0.12
C ARG A 276 -13.82 13.33 0.32
N ALA A 277 -13.39 14.30 -0.49
CA ALA A 277 -12.11 14.98 -0.33
C ALA A 277 -12.05 15.71 1.02
N PHE A 278 -13.11 16.43 1.38
CA PHE A 278 -13.27 17.08 2.67
C PHE A 278 -13.18 16.08 3.84
N LEU A 279 -13.98 15.01 3.81
CA LEU A 279 -13.95 13.97 4.85
C LEU A 279 -12.59 13.26 4.94
N ALA A 280 -11.90 13.04 3.81
CA ALA A 280 -10.58 12.43 3.80
C ALA A 280 -9.52 13.36 4.40
N ILE A 281 -9.56 14.66 4.10
CA ILE A 281 -8.67 15.66 4.71
C ILE A 281 -8.94 15.74 6.21
N LEU A 282 -10.22 15.82 6.60
CA LEU A 282 -10.65 15.87 7.99
C LEU A 282 -10.16 14.64 8.77
N ASN A 283 -10.38 13.43 8.23
CA ASN A 283 -9.92 12.20 8.85
C ASN A 283 -8.38 12.10 8.92
N ARG A 284 -7.64 12.52 7.88
CA ARG A 284 -6.17 12.55 7.93
C ARG A 284 -5.63 13.52 8.96
N PHE A 285 -6.27 14.68 9.09
CA PHE A 285 -5.95 15.68 10.11
C PHE A 285 -6.12 15.03 11.48
N PHE A 286 -7.34 14.62 11.85
CA PHE A 286 -7.61 14.02 13.16
C PHE A 286 -6.78 12.77 13.44
N ALA A 287 -6.59 11.87 12.46
CA ALA A 287 -5.84 10.63 12.68
C ALA A 287 -4.35 10.85 13.01
N LYS A 288 -3.77 11.99 12.63
CA LYS A 288 -2.35 12.32 12.88
C LYS A 288 -2.16 13.36 14.00
N THR A 289 -3.08 14.31 14.16
CA THR A 289 -2.92 15.43 15.09
C THR A 289 -3.62 15.23 16.43
N LEU A 290 -4.63 14.36 16.52
CA LEU A 290 -5.44 14.24 17.74
C LEU A 290 -4.62 13.88 18.98
N ILE A 291 -3.72 12.90 18.88
CA ILE A 291 -2.90 12.46 20.02
C ILE A 291 -1.89 13.52 20.45
N PRO A 292 -1.10 14.14 19.55
CA PRO A 292 -0.28 15.29 19.90
C PRO A 292 -1.07 16.42 20.58
N ILE A 293 -2.30 16.72 20.11
CA ILE A 293 -3.15 17.75 20.73
C ILE A 293 -3.56 17.35 22.15
N ILE A 294 -3.94 16.09 22.36
CA ILE A 294 -4.25 15.58 23.70
C ILE A 294 -3.01 15.65 24.60
N ASP A 295 -1.82 15.35 24.09
CA ASP A 295 -0.59 15.45 24.88
C ASP A 295 -0.22 16.89 25.22
N VAL A 296 -0.45 17.87 24.31
CA VAL A 296 -0.34 19.30 24.63
C VAL A 296 -1.25 19.62 25.82
N ALA A 297 -2.53 19.22 25.75
CA ALA A 297 -3.48 19.48 26.82
C ALA A 297 -3.05 18.82 28.15
N LEU A 298 -2.67 17.54 28.12
CA LEU A 298 -2.22 16.80 29.30
C LEU A 298 -0.97 17.43 29.95
N LEU A 299 0.01 17.81 29.14
CA LEU A 299 1.23 18.48 29.63
C LEU A 299 0.92 19.86 30.18
N SER A 300 0.17 20.69 29.45
CA SER A 300 -0.17 22.05 29.87
C SER A 300 -0.96 22.05 31.18
N VAL A 301 -1.98 21.19 31.31
CA VAL A 301 -2.78 21.08 32.53
C VAL A 301 -1.93 20.60 33.71
N GLY A 302 -1.12 19.57 33.53
CA GLY A 302 -0.29 19.04 34.62
C GLY A 302 0.81 19.99 35.06
N ILE A 303 1.48 20.66 34.11
CA ILE A 303 2.50 21.66 34.44
C ILE A 303 1.87 22.86 35.15
N PHE A 304 0.68 23.29 34.74
CA PHE A 304 -0.03 24.36 35.44
C PHE A 304 -0.34 23.96 36.88
N ALA A 305 -0.85 22.74 37.11
CA ALA A 305 -1.09 22.22 38.45
C ALA A 305 0.20 22.12 39.29
N ILE A 306 1.29 21.60 38.71
CA ILE A 306 2.61 21.53 39.36
C ILE A 306 3.11 22.92 39.70
N LYS A 307 3.02 23.87 38.76
CA LYS A 307 3.41 25.27 38.95
C LYS A 307 2.64 25.88 40.11
N SER A 308 1.31 25.77 40.13
CA SER A 308 0.47 26.31 41.19
C SER A 308 0.81 25.72 42.56
N TYR A 309 0.99 24.40 42.64
CA TYR A 309 1.39 23.76 43.89
C TYR A 309 2.78 24.24 44.35
N TRP A 310 3.75 24.27 43.44
CA TRP A 310 5.14 24.63 43.74
C TRP A 310 5.30 26.10 44.12
N GLU A 311 4.53 26.97 43.48
CA GLU A 311 4.44 28.41 43.78
C GLU A 311 3.93 28.65 45.19
N THR A 312 2.76 28.10 45.53
CA THR A 312 2.09 28.38 46.81
C THR A 312 2.73 27.66 47.99
N ASN A 313 3.26 26.45 47.80
CA ASN A 313 3.70 25.61 48.94
C ASN A 313 5.22 25.57 49.12
N VAL A 314 6.02 25.94 48.11
CA VAL A 314 7.49 25.77 48.14
C VAL A 314 8.23 27.08 47.96
N ILE A 315 7.90 27.88 46.93
CA ILE A 315 8.67 29.08 46.59
C ILE A 315 8.14 30.34 47.27
N PHE A 316 6.82 30.52 47.32
CA PHE A 316 6.18 31.70 47.93
C PHE A 316 5.17 31.29 49.02
N PRO A 317 5.59 30.54 50.06
CA PRO A 317 4.68 30.10 51.12
C PRO A 317 4.02 31.26 51.90
N GLY A 318 4.65 32.44 51.92
CA GLY A 318 4.11 33.66 52.54
C GLY A 318 3.30 34.57 51.59
N GLY A 319 3.02 34.13 50.36
CA GLY A 319 2.39 34.94 49.31
C GLY A 319 3.39 35.49 48.30
N GLY A 320 2.97 35.55 47.03
CA GLY A 320 3.79 35.88 45.88
C GLY A 320 3.41 35.03 44.67
N SER A 321 3.93 35.37 43.49
CA SER A 321 3.67 34.59 42.28
C SER A 321 4.85 34.61 41.32
N TYR A 322 4.99 33.53 40.55
CA TYR A 322 5.90 33.50 39.42
C TYR A 322 5.53 34.59 38.40
N PRO A 323 6.53 35.14 37.69
CA PRO A 323 6.30 36.09 36.61
C PRO A 323 5.41 35.50 35.51
N ALA A 324 4.64 36.36 34.84
CA ALA A 324 3.73 35.95 33.77
C ALA A 324 4.46 35.27 32.60
N GLU A 325 5.72 35.64 32.37
CA GLU A 325 6.63 35.10 31.36
C GLU A 325 6.86 33.60 31.52
N LEU A 326 6.81 33.07 32.76
CA LEU A 326 6.88 31.63 32.98
C LEU A 326 5.72 30.92 32.27
N VAL A 327 4.51 31.46 32.39
CA VAL A 327 3.28 30.84 31.87
C VAL A 327 3.09 31.13 30.39
N SER A 328 3.35 32.35 29.94
CA SER A 328 3.10 32.77 28.57
C SER A 328 4.21 32.37 27.59
N ILE A 329 5.45 32.17 28.07
CA ILE A 329 6.61 31.90 27.22
C ILE A 329 7.28 30.58 27.60
N ALA A 330 7.79 30.45 28.83
CA ALA A 330 8.64 29.32 29.18
C ALA A 330 7.90 27.97 29.18
N ILE A 331 6.71 27.87 29.78
CA ILE A 331 5.91 26.65 29.80
C ILE A 331 5.56 26.19 28.37
N PRO A 332 5.03 27.05 27.47
CA PRO A 332 4.83 26.69 26.06
C PRO A 332 6.09 26.18 25.37
N LEU A 333 7.25 26.80 25.63
CA LEU A 333 8.53 26.33 25.09
C LEU A 333 8.93 24.96 25.66
N TYR A 334 8.73 24.70 26.96
CA TYR A 334 9.03 23.39 27.55
C TYR A 334 8.15 22.29 26.94
N VAL A 335 6.84 22.54 26.85
CA VAL A 335 5.89 21.63 26.20
C VAL A 335 6.28 21.38 24.75
N PHE A 336 6.60 22.43 23.99
CA PHE A 336 7.08 22.29 22.61
C PHE A 336 8.37 21.46 22.52
N SER A 337 9.37 21.75 23.34
CA SER A 337 10.65 21.03 23.35
C SER A 337 10.48 19.54 23.68
N TRP A 338 9.64 19.19 24.65
CA TRP A 338 9.31 17.80 24.96
C TRP A 338 8.59 17.10 23.81
N LEU A 339 7.50 17.68 23.31
CA LEU A 339 6.72 17.07 22.23
C LEU A 339 7.52 16.94 20.94
N PHE A 340 8.35 17.93 20.62
CA PHE A 340 9.29 17.87 19.49
C PHE A 340 10.30 16.73 19.68
N SER A 341 10.86 16.57 20.88
CA SER A 341 11.82 15.50 21.18
C SER A 341 11.18 14.11 21.17
N VAL A 342 9.93 13.98 21.63
CA VAL A 342 9.11 12.76 21.51
C VAL A 342 8.82 12.45 20.05
N TYR A 343 8.48 13.45 19.24
CA TYR A 343 8.28 13.29 17.80
C TYR A 343 9.55 12.81 17.08
N MET A 344 10.69 13.44 17.37
CA MET A 344 11.97 13.04 16.80
C MET A 344 12.40 11.63 17.24
N SER A 345 12.12 11.27 18.49
CA SER A 345 12.39 9.92 19.02
C SER A 345 11.44 8.85 18.48
N GLY A 346 10.39 9.24 17.75
CA GLY A 346 9.40 8.33 17.20
C GLY A 346 8.34 7.86 18.19
N GLY A 347 8.08 8.63 19.27
CA GLY A 347 7.06 8.29 20.27
C GLY A 347 5.61 8.33 19.74
N TYR A 348 5.40 8.89 18.54
CA TYR A 348 4.12 8.85 17.81
C TYR A 348 4.12 7.85 16.64
N ASP A 349 5.23 7.16 16.41
CA ASP A 349 5.31 6.16 15.35
C ASP A 349 4.54 4.90 15.75
N ARG A 350 4.11 4.14 14.75
CA ARG A 350 3.38 2.88 14.94
C ARG A 350 4.27 1.69 14.54
N PRO A 351 4.19 0.56 15.27
CA PRO A 351 3.48 0.39 16.54
C PRO A 351 4.11 1.22 17.66
N ILE A 352 3.30 1.60 18.66
CA ILE A 352 3.72 2.53 19.70
C ILE A 352 4.65 1.82 20.68
N GLN A 353 5.80 2.45 20.93
CA GLN A 353 6.80 1.98 21.87
C GLN A 353 6.97 2.99 23.00
N LEU A 354 6.56 2.64 24.22
CA LEU A 354 6.62 3.55 25.38
C LEU A 354 8.05 4.04 25.66
N TYR A 355 9.05 3.20 25.43
CA TYR A 355 10.45 3.58 25.55
C TYR A 355 10.84 4.78 24.65
N LYS A 356 10.23 4.93 23.46
CA LYS A 356 10.49 6.08 22.57
C LYS A 356 9.91 7.38 23.12
N ILE A 357 8.80 7.31 23.86
CA ILE A 357 8.22 8.46 24.57
C ILE A 357 9.14 8.86 25.72
N PHE A 358 9.54 7.89 26.55
CA PHE A 358 10.51 8.10 27.63
C PHE A 358 11.80 8.74 27.12
N LYS A 359 12.43 8.15 26.09
CA LYS A 359 13.63 8.67 25.45
C LYS A 359 13.44 10.11 24.98
N GLY A 360 12.30 10.42 24.35
CA GLY A 360 11.98 11.76 23.89
C GLY A 360 11.84 12.79 25.02
N LEU A 361 11.17 12.43 26.11
CA LEU A 361 11.02 13.30 27.28
C LEU A 361 12.36 13.55 27.97
N VAL A 362 13.22 12.53 28.10
CA VAL A 362 14.58 12.66 28.64
C VAL A 362 15.41 13.60 27.77
N ILE A 363 15.45 13.38 26.45
CA ILE A 363 16.17 14.25 25.51
C ILE A 363 15.65 15.68 25.58
N GLY A 364 14.33 15.86 25.57
CA GLY A 364 13.72 17.19 25.65
C GLY A 364 14.08 17.90 26.95
N SER A 365 14.09 17.18 28.08
CA SER A 365 14.49 17.74 29.38
C SER A 365 15.96 18.17 29.38
N ILE A 366 16.85 17.36 28.80
CA ILE A 366 18.28 17.71 28.66
C ILE A 366 18.43 18.98 27.81
N VAL A 367 17.72 19.08 26.68
CA VAL A 367 17.74 20.27 25.81
C VAL A 367 17.25 21.51 26.57
N ILE A 368 16.14 21.39 27.30
CA ILE A 368 15.59 22.49 28.10
C ILE A 368 16.60 22.89 29.18
N LEU A 369 17.21 21.95 29.90
CA LEU A 369 18.16 22.24 30.98
C LEU A 369 19.46 22.87 30.46
N ILE A 370 19.95 22.46 29.29
CA ILE A 370 21.10 23.11 28.63
C ILE A 370 20.75 24.54 28.26
N ALA A 371 19.61 24.77 27.60
CA ALA A 371 19.16 26.12 27.24
C ALA A 371 18.96 26.97 28.51
N TYR A 372 18.33 26.41 29.54
CA TYR A 372 18.12 27.04 30.84
C TYR A 372 19.43 27.42 31.53
N ALA A 373 20.48 26.61 31.42
CA ALA A 373 21.79 26.91 31.99
C ALA A 373 22.51 28.07 31.28
N LEU A 374 22.19 28.33 30.00
CA LEU A 374 22.75 29.42 29.21
C LEU A 374 21.96 30.74 29.34
N LEU A 375 20.80 30.73 30.02
CA LEU A 375 19.98 31.93 30.20
C LEU A 375 20.47 32.81 31.37
N PRO A 376 20.27 34.15 31.28
CA PRO A 376 20.47 35.05 32.40
C PRO A 376 19.66 34.64 33.64
N GLU A 377 20.13 35.00 34.83
CA GLU A 377 19.48 34.65 36.11
C GLU A 377 18.02 35.05 36.22
N ALA A 378 17.67 36.22 35.70
CA ALA A 378 16.28 36.71 35.67
C ALA A 378 15.31 35.81 34.88
N LEU A 379 15.81 34.97 33.97
CA LEU A 379 15.01 34.06 33.13
C LEU A 379 15.10 32.60 33.59
N ARG A 380 15.78 32.33 34.72
CA ARG A 380 15.94 31.00 35.31
C ARG A 380 14.92 30.80 36.44
N PHE A 381 13.69 30.43 36.07
CA PHE A 381 12.56 30.25 37.00
C PHE A 381 12.72 29.07 37.99
N SER A 382 12.50 27.83 37.55
CA SER A 382 12.60 26.65 38.42
C SER A 382 12.91 25.38 37.64
N ARG A 383 14.00 24.71 38.01
CA ARG A 383 14.36 23.38 37.50
C ARG A 383 13.36 22.30 37.95
N ALA A 384 12.71 22.48 39.10
CA ALA A 384 11.72 21.54 39.60
C ALA A 384 10.50 21.45 38.67
N ILE A 385 10.04 22.58 38.12
CA ILE A 385 8.94 22.61 37.14
C ILE A 385 9.32 21.82 35.88
N ILE A 386 10.58 21.90 35.44
CA ILE A 386 11.08 21.12 34.30
C ILE A 386 11.08 19.62 34.64
N LEU A 387 11.69 19.22 35.76
CA LEU A 387 11.82 17.80 36.13
C LEU A 387 10.47 17.13 36.44
N PHE A 388 9.63 17.78 37.25
CA PHE A 388 8.29 17.27 37.55
C PHE A 388 7.35 17.33 36.36
N GLY A 389 7.49 18.34 35.49
CA GLY A 389 6.77 18.40 34.21
C GLY A 389 7.12 17.24 33.30
N ALA A 390 8.40 16.87 33.20
CA ALA A 390 8.85 15.71 32.44
C ALA A 390 8.32 14.39 33.03
N LEU A 391 8.32 14.25 34.37
CA LEU A 391 7.77 13.09 35.07
C LEU A 391 6.26 12.97 34.86
N TRP A 392 5.52 14.06 34.98
CA TRP A 392 4.09 14.12 34.67
C TRP A 392 3.83 13.75 33.21
N GLY A 393 4.62 14.28 32.28
CA GLY A 393 4.57 13.94 30.88
C GLY A 393 4.72 12.44 30.64
N LEU A 394 5.70 11.81 31.31
CA LEU A 394 5.91 10.36 31.19
C LEU A 394 4.68 9.57 31.64
N VAL A 395 4.15 9.88 32.82
CA VAL A 395 2.99 9.18 33.40
C VAL A 395 1.73 9.41 32.57
N SER A 396 1.40 10.66 32.29
CA SER A 396 0.17 11.02 31.56
C SER A 396 0.18 10.53 30.12
N MET A 397 1.30 10.71 29.40
CA MET A 397 1.41 10.27 28.02
C MET A 397 1.40 8.74 27.94
N ALA A 398 2.21 8.04 28.75
CA ALA A 398 2.23 6.57 28.75
C ALA A 398 0.88 6.00 29.18
N GLY A 399 0.28 6.56 30.24
CA GLY A 399 -1.04 6.16 30.74
C GLY A 399 -2.12 6.26 29.67
N LEU A 400 -2.15 7.35 28.88
CA LEU A 400 -3.07 7.48 27.75
C LEU A 400 -2.90 6.35 26.73
N ARG A 401 -1.66 5.95 26.41
CA ARG A 401 -1.43 4.88 25.42
C ARG A 401 -1.84 3.52 25.97
N VAL A 402 -1.54 3.25 27.24
CA VAL A 402 -1.99 2.03 27.92
C VAL A 402 -3.51 1.97 27.93
N LEU A 403 -4.19 3.07 28.28
CA LEU A 403 -5.65 3.15 28.26
C LEU A 403 -6.22 2.87 26.86
N LEU A 404 -5.68 3.52 25.82
CA LEU A 404 -6.12 3.29 24.44
C LEU A 404 -5.88 1.85 23.95
N HIS A 405 -4.80 1.22 24.42
CA HIS A 405 -4.52 -0.18 24.17
C HIS A 405 -5.54 -1.10 24.86
N LEU A 406 -5.84 -0.86 26.14
CA LEU A 406 -6.81 -1.64 26.91
C LEU A 406 -8.24 -1.48 26.37
N LEU A 407 -8.59 -0.31 25.84
CA LEU A 407 -9.86 -0.06 25.14
C LEU A 407 -9.93 -0.73 23.76
N GLY A 408 -8.91 -1.51 23.36
CA GLY A 408 -8.92 -2.29 22.12
C GLY A 408 -8.85 -1.42 20.86
N VAL A 409 -8.43 -0.16 20.95
CA VAL A 409 -8.32 0.71 19.78
C VAL A 409 -7.18 0.20 18.90
N LYS A 410 -7.50 -0.55 17.83
CA LYS A 410 -6.53 -1.24 16.94
C LYS A 410 -5.32 -0.37 16.53
N LYS A 411 -5.47 0.95 16.44
CA LYS A 411 -4.40 1.91 16.07
C LYS A 411 -3.36 2.18 17.17
N TYR A 412 -3.62 1.82 18.42
CA TYR A 412 -2.82 2.16 19.61
C TYR A 412 -2.36 0.93 20.39
N GLN A 413 -2.28 -0.23 19.74
CA GLN A 413 -1.72 -1.42 20.36
C GLN A 413 -0.27 -1.17 20.76
N LEU A 414 0.05 -1.50 22.01
CA LEU A 414 1.40 -1.39 22.57
C LEU A 414 2.23 -2.60 22.14
N GLY A 415 3.51 -2.36 21.84
CA GLY A 415 4.48 -3.42 21.64
C GLY A 415 5.25 -3.31 20.33
N VAL A 416 6.36 -4.04 20.26
CA VAL A 416 7.00 -4.40 19.00
C VAL A 416 6.07 -5.43 18.36
N LYS A 417 5.79 -5.33 17.05
CA LYS A 417 5.08 -6.39 16.33
C LYS A 417 5.84 -7.67 16.66
N LEU A 418 5.23 -8.56 17.44
CA LEU A 418 5.84 -9.84 17.80
C LEU A 418 6.26 -10.48 16.48
N ASN A 419 7.43 -11.13 16.49
CA ASN A 419 7.91 -11.87 15.35
C ASN A 419 6.76 -12.73 14.81
N LYS A 420 6.26 -12.43 13.60
CA LYS A 420 5.07 -13.08 13.04
C LYS A 420 5.27 -14.61 13.06
N ARG A 421 4.19 -15.32 13.33
CA ARG A 421 4.14 -16.78 13.34
C ARG A 421 3.54 -17.25 12.02
N TYR A 422 4.34 -17.97 11.26
CA TYR A 422 4.01 -18.37 9.89
C TYR A 422 3.63 -19.85 9.83
N LEU A 423 2.65 -20.16 8.99
CA LEU A 423 2.36 -21.51 8.54
C LEU A 423 2.55 -21.57 7.02
N ILE A 424 3.39 -22.47 6.54
CA ILE A 424 3.61 -22.69 5.11
C ILE A 424 2.94 -24.00 4.72
N ALA A 425 1.97 -23.93 3.81
CA ALA A 425 1.27 -25.08 3.30
C ALA A 425 1.78 -25.43 1.91
N GLY A 426 2.32 -26.64 1.74
CA GLY A 426 2.94 -27.09 0.48
C GLY A 426 3.63 -28.44 0.65
N ASP A 427 4.11 -28.99 -0.45
CA ASP A 427 4.95 -30.20 -0.41
C ASP A 427 6.32 -29.90 0.20
N GLN A 428 7.01 -30.93 0.68
CA GLN A 428 8.26 -30.79 1.45
C GLN A 428 9.30 -29.87 0.80
N GLU A 429 9.55 -30.04 -0.50
CA GLU A 429 10.55 -29.26 -1.22
C GLU A 429 10.16 -27.78 -1.34
N GLU A 430 8.92 -27.50 -1.75
CA GLU A 430 8.45 -26.12 -1.97
C GLU A 430 8.24 -25.37 -0.65
N ALA A 431 7.68 -26.04 0.35
CA ALA A 431 7.49 -25.47 1.68
C ALA A 431 8.84 -25.11 2.31
N SER A 432 9.86 -25.97 2.15
CA SER A 432 11.24 -25.69 2.61
C SER A 432 11.85 -24.49 1.85
N ARG A 433 11.67 -24.42 0.53
CA ARG A 433 12.13 -23.28 -0.28
C ARG A 433 11.53 -21.96 0.21
N VAL A 434 10.21 -21.94 0.46
CA VAL A 434 9.50 -20.76 0.98
C VAL A 434 9.95 -20.42 2.39
N ALA A 435 10.19 -21.41 3.25
CA ALA A 435 10.71 -21.19 4.61
C ALA A 435 12.11 -20.54 4.57
N ASP A 436 12.98 -20.99 3.67
CA ASP A 436 14.31 -20.41 3.49
C ASP A 436 14.27 -19.00 2.89
N LEU A 437 13.31 -18.72 2.01
CA LEU A 437 13.07 -17.35 1.55
C LEU A 437 12.70 -16.44 2.71
N LEU A 438 11.77 -16.84 3.58
CA LEU A 438 11.39 -16.06 4.76
C LEU A 438 12.58 -15.84 5.70
N ARG A 439 13.37 -16.89 5.98
CA ARG A 439 14.57 -16.79 6.83
C ARG A 439 15.64 -15.86 6.26
N LYS A 440 15.70 -15.70 4.94
CA LYS A 440 16.62 -14.78 4.25
C LYS A 440 16.12 -13.33 4.21
N THR A 441 14.87 -13.07 4.57
CA THR A 441 14.36 -11.70 4.75
C THR A 441 14.79 -11.13 6.11
N ASP A 442 14.83 -9.80 6.25
CA ASP A 442 15.11 -9.10 7.52
C ASP A 442 13.99 -9.29 8.59
N ILE A 443 13.00 -10.14 8.30
CA ILE A 443 11.97 -10.55 9.22
C ILE A 443 12.55 -11.69 10.03
N ASN A 444 12.76 -11.50 11.33
CA ASN A 444 13.05 -12.61 12.24
C ASN A 444 11.70 -13.29 12.58
N PRO A 445 11.33 -14.43 11.98
CA PRO A 445 10.05 -15.07 12.24
C PRO A 445 10.03 -15.65 13.67
N GLY A 446 8.89 -15.58 14.34
CA GLY A 446 8.78 -16.07 15.72
C GLY A 446 8.57 -17.58 15.74
N PHE A 447 8.01 -18.08 14.65
CA PHE A 447 7.70 -19.47 14.39
C PHE A 447 7.50 -19.65 12.88
N ILE A 448 8.00 -20.76 12.34
CA ILE A 448 7.63 -21.25 11.01
C ILE A 448 7.20 -22.70 11.19
N GLY A 449 5.91 -22.95 10.99
CA GLY A 449 5.37 -24.29 10.86
C GLY A 449 5.19 -24.67 9.40
N LEU A 450 5.36 -25.95 9.07
CA LEU A 450 5.05 -26.48 7.73
C LEU A 450 3.81 -27.39 7.81
N ALA A 451 2.95 -27.33 6.79
CA ALA A 451 1.77 -28.18 6.67
C ALA A 451 1.78 -28.88 5.30
N ASN A 452 1.63 -30.21 5.33
CA ASN A 452 1.67 -31.04 4.12
C ASN A 452 0.32 -31.01 3.38
N VAL A 453 0.34 -31.12 2.06
CA VAL A 453 -0.85 -31.15 1.20
C VAL A 453 -1.56 -32.52 1.26
N THR A 454 -0.80 -33.60 1.47
CA THR A 454 -1.30 -34.98 1.46
C THR A 454 -1.53 -35.53 2.87
N GLU A 455 -2.51 -36.43 3.01
CA GLU A 455 -2.76 -37.18 4.24
C GLU A 455 -1.72 -38.30 4.37
N GLY A 456 -0.67 -38.04 5.16
CA GLY A 456 0.35 -39.01 5.51
C GLY A 456 1.21 -38.48 6.67
N GLU A 457 1.71 -39.39 7.52
CA GLU A 457 2.65 -39.02 8.57
C GLU A 457 3.99 -38.59 7.95
N SER A 458 4.24 -37.30 7.83
CA SER A 458 5.60 -36.79 7.65
C SER A 458 6.11 -36.28 8.99
N THR A 459 6.68 -37.19 9.79
CA THR A 459 7.46 -36.90 11.02
C THR A 459 8.85 -36.33 10.73
N LYS A 460 9.05 -35.70 9.56
CA LYS A 460 10.34 -35.11 9.16
C LYS A 460 10.30 -33.57 9.22
N ASP A 461 11.34 -33.03 9.86
CA ASP A 461 11.80 -31.64 9.92
C ASP A 461 10.75 -30.54 9.68
N GLY A 462 10.13 -30.06 10.75
CA GLY A 462 9.35 -28.81 10.77
C GLY A 462 7.89 -28.90 10.30
N PHE A 463 7.43 -30.06 9.81
CA PHE A 463 6.01 -30.32 9.55
C PHE A 463 5.24 -30.56 10.85
N ILE A 464 4.19 -29.77 11.06
CA ILE A 464 3.37 -29.78 12.30
C ILE A 464 1.94 -30.29 12.06
N GLY A 465 1.63 -30.69 10.83
CA GLY A 465 0.35 -31.30 10.47
C GLY A 465 0.08 -31.25 8.96
N ASN A 466 -1.18 -31.42 8.59
CA ASN A 466 -1.63 -31.45 7.20
C ASN A 466 -2.64 -30.33 6.88
N LEU A 467 -2.98 -30.18 5.60
CA LEU A 467 -3.89 -29.16 5.12
C LEU A 467 -5.33 -29.34 5.65
N SER A 468 -5.77 -30.56 5.99
CA SER A 468 -7.11 -30.78 6.56
C SER A 468 -7.20 -30.30 8.02
N GLN A 469 -6.09 -30.34 8.76
CA GLN A 469 -5.97 -29.85 10.14
C GLN A 469 -5.57 -28.37 10.24
N ILE A 470 -5.52 -27.63 9.13
CA ILE A 470 -4.98 -26.26 9.09
C ILE A 470 -5.64 -25.32 10.11
N LYS A 471 -6.95 -25.48 10.38
CA LYS A 471 -7.66 -24.67 11.38
C LYS A 471 -7.16 -24.93 12.81
N ASP A 472 -6.92 -26.19 13.14
CA ASP A 472 -6.43 -26.58 14.46
C ASP A 472 -4.99 -26.10 14.64
N ILE A 473 -4.15 -26.25 13.62
CA ILE A 473 -2.77 -25.74 13.62
C ILE A 473 -2.74 -24.23 13.85
N ILE A 474 -3.59 -23.48 13.13
CA ILE A 474 -3.68 -22.03 13.28
C ILE A 474 -4.03 -21.64 14.73
N ASN A 475 -4.98 -22.34 15.34
CA ASN A 475 -5.43 -22.05 16.70
C ASN A 475 -4.41 -22.49 17.77
N ILE A 476 -3.85 -23.70 17.66
CA ILE A 476 -2.89 -24.25 18.64
C ILE A 476 -1.60 -23.42 18.65
N TYR A 477 -1.11 -23.08 17.46
CA TYR A 477 0.17 -22.38 17.32
C TYR A 477 0.02 -20.87 17.21
N ASN A 478 -1.19 -20.30 17.33
CA ASN A 478 -1.47 -18.86 17.17
C ASN A 478 -0.81 -18.28 15.92
N ILE A 479 -1.14 -18.84 14.75
CA ILE A 479 -0.55 -18.43 13.46
C ILE A 479 -1.11 -17.06 13.04
N ASP A 480 -0.21 -16.15 12.67
CA ASP A 480 -0.56 -14.81 12.17
C ASP A 480 -0.73 -14.79 10.64
N GLU A 481 0.05 -15.61 9.92
CA GLU A 481 0.11 -15.61 8.46
C GLU A 481 0.25 -17.01 7.89
N VAL A 482 -0.59 -17.35 6.91
CA VAL A 482 -0.54 -18.62 6.17
C VAL A 482 -0.07 -18.35 4.75
N ILE A 483 0.94 -19.10 4.31
CA ILE A 483 1.51 -19.01 2.96
C ILE A 483 1.20 -20.32 2.22
N PHE A 484 0.42 -20.24 1.14
CA PHE A 484 0.11 -21.38 0.29
C PHE A 484 1.11 -21.48 -0.87
N CYS A 485 1.68 -22.66 -1.06
CA CYS A 485 2.51 -22.97 -2.22
C CYS A 485 1.62 -23.30 -3.42
N ALA A 486 1.48 -22.36 -4.37
CA ALA A 486 0.59 -22.52 -5.53
C ALA A 486 1.08 -23.58 -6.54
N ARG A 487 2.35 -24.03 -6.39
CA ARG A 487 2.87 -25.20 -7.11
C ARG A 487 2.05 -26.44 -6.78
N ASP A 488 1.83 -26.68 -5.48
CA ASP A 488 1.32 -27.96 -4.96
C ASP A 488 -0.18 -27.90 -4.61
N ILE A 489 -0.71 -26.71 -4.28
CA ILE A 489 -2.11 -26.55 -3.87
C ILE A 489 -2.92 -25.90 -5.00
N PRO A 490 -3.99 -26.56 -5.50
CA PRO A 490 -4.91 -25.98 -6.48
C PRO A 490 -5.59 -24.71 -5.97
N ALA A 491 -5.84 -23.75 -6.87
CA ALA A 491 -6.41 -22.46 -6.50
C ALA A 491 -7.79 -22.57 -5.82
N HIS A 492 -8.63 -23.53 -6.21
CA HIS A 492 -9.94 -23.73 -5.57
C HIS A 492 -9.80 -24.12 -4.09
N LYS A 493 -8.87 -25.02 -3.74
CA LYS A 493 -8.59 -25.40 -2.34
C LYS A 493 -8.09 -24.22 -1.53
N ILE A 494 -7.20 -23.40 -2.11
CA ILE A 494 -6.71 -22.17 -1.46
C ILE A 494 -7.90 -21.24 -1.14
N ILE A 495 -8.78 -20.99 -2.12
CA ILE A 495 -9.95 -20.14 -1.95
C ILE A 495 -10.91 -20.71 -0.89
N ASP A 496 -11.16 -22.02 -0.88
CA ASP A 496 -12.01 -22.69 0.11
C ASP A 496 -11.51 -22.48 1.53
N ILE A 497 -10.20 -22.67 1.73
CA ILE A 497 -9.55 -22.49 3.04
C ILE A 497 -9.64 -21.03 3.47
N MET A 498 -9.28 -20.09 2.58
CA MET A 498 -9.33 -18.65 2.86
C MET A 498 -10.76 -18.19 3.20
N SER A 499 -11.76 -18.56 2.40
CA SER A 499 -13.16 -18.20 2.65
C SER A 499 -13.77 -18.89 3.87
N GLY A 500 -13.27 -20.07 4.25
CA GLY A 500 -13.71 -20.83 5.43
C GLY A 500 -13.15 -20.31 6.75
N MET A 501 -12.14 -19.44 6.71
CA MET A 501 -11.48 -18.85 7.88
C MET A 501 -11.86 -17.38 8.04
N LYS A 502 -12.90 -17.10 8.83
CA LYS A 502 -13.31 -15.74 9.15
C LYS A 502 -12.54 -15.20 10.36
N SER A 503 -11.27 -14.88 10.19
CA SER A 503 -10.49 -14.18 11.22
C SER A 503 -9.91 -12.88 10.68
N ASP A 504 -10.25 -11.76 11.32
CA ASP A 504 -9.69 -10.44 11.04
C ASP A 504 -8.16 -10.37 11.26
N GLN A 505 -7.62 -11.32 12.04
CA GLN A 505 -6.22 -11.33 12.49
C GLN A 505 -5.31 -12.22 11.64
N LEU A 506 -5.88 -13.08 10.80
CA LEU A 506 -5.11 -13.99 9.95
C LEU A 506 -4.87 -13.35 8.57
N ASP A 507 -3.62 -13.38 8.13
CA ASP A 507 -3.23 -12.96 6.78
C ASP A 507 -2.95 -14.19 5.91
N PHE A 508 -3.26 -14.08 4.61
CA PHE A 508 -2.96 -15.12 3.63
C PHE A 508 -2.03 -14.58 2.55
N LYS A 509 -1.07 -15.41 2.15
CA LYS A 509 -0.22 -15.18 1.00
C LYS A 509 -0.10 -16.45 0.15
N ILE A 510 0.33 -16.26 -1.08
CA ILE A 510 0.53 -17.32 -2.05
C ILE A 510 1.94 -17.17 -2.62
N ALA A 511 2.71 -18.25 -2.57
CA ALA A 511 4.03 -18.36 -3.20
C ALA A 511 3.86 -18.96 -4.60
N PRO A 512 4.17 -18.21 -5.69
CA PRO A 512 4.17 -18.78 -7.03
C PRO A 512 5.29 -19.81 -7.20
N PRO A 513 5.12 -20.79 -8.09
CA PRO A 513 6.17 -21.77 -8.41
C PRO A 513 7.44 -21.05 -8.86
N GLU A 514 8.60 -21.50 -8.34
CA GLU A 514 9.93 -21.04 -8.78
C GLU A 514 10.18 -19.52 -8.65
N SER A 515 9.28 -18.78 -8.00
CA SER A 515 9.40 -17.34 -7.82
C SER A 515 10.12 -17.03 -6.50
N MET A 516 10.97 -16.01 -6.52
CA MET A 516 11.61 -15.46 -5.31
C MET A 516 10.66 -14.55 -4.52
N SER A 517 9.41 -14.40 -4.96
CA SER A 517 8.40 -13.55 -4.35
C SER A 517 7.30 -14.38 -3.67
N ILE A 518 6.71 -13.81 -2.63
CA ILE A 518 5.54 -14.35 -1.93
C ILE A 518 4.52 -13.23 -1.91
N ILE A 519 3.34 -13.46 -2.46
CA ILE A 519 2.38 -12.42 -2.83
C ILE A 519 1.14 -12.51 -1.93
N GLY A 520 0.66 -11.38 -1.43
CA GLY A 520 -0.63 -11.31 -0.73
C GLY A 520 -1.19 -9.89 -0.72
N SER A 521 -2.49 -9.75 -0.48
CA SER A 521 -3.12 -8.43 -0.32
C SER A 521 -2.94 -7.93 1.11
N GLN A 522 -2.21 -6.83 1.30
CA GLN A 522 -2.31 -6.05 2.53
C GLN A 522 -3.05 -4.76 2.22
N SER A 523 -4.34 -4.67 2.56
CA SER A 523 -5.13 -3.44 2.68
C SER A 523 -5.15 -2.46 1.48
N ILE A 524 -6.31 -1.82 1.23
CA ILE A 524 -6.52 -0.83 0.16
C ILE A 524 -5.53 0.38 0.19
N ASN A 525 -4.74 0.54 1.27
CA ASN A 525 -3.80 1.63 1.48
C ASN A 525 -2.31 1.24 1.47
N THR A 526 -1.97 -0.03 1.29
CA THR A 526 -0.60 -0.53 1.24
C THR A 526 -0.47 -1.33 -0.04
N SER A 527 0.44 -0.93 -0.94
CA SER A 527 0.80 -1.76 -2.08
C SER A 527 1.25 -3.11 -1.55
N GLY A 528 0.64 -4.18 -2.03
CA GLY A 528 0.89 -5.57 -1.72
C GLY A 528 2.36 -5.82 -1.53
N ASP A 529 2.71 -6.10 -0.27
CA ASP A 529 4.05 -6.50 0.09
C ASP A 529 4.27 -7.90 -0.47
N ALA A 530 4.67 -7.97 -1.75
CA ALA A 530 5.55 -9.01 -2.21
C ALA A 530 6.73 -8.99 -1.23
N TYR A 531 7.11 -10.14 -0.65
CA TYR A 531 8.37 -10.24 0.09
C TYR A 531 9.54 -10.06 -0.90
N ILE A 532 9.70 -8.85 -1.41
CA ILE A 532 10.91 -8.33 -2.02
C ILE A 532 11.73 -7.90 -0.83
N ILE A 533 12.95 -8.45 -0.71
CA ILE A 533 14.01 -8.05 0.22
C ILE A 533 13.84 -6.55 0.54
N GLU A 534 13.38 -6.22 1.75
CA GLU A 534 12.87 -4.89 2.08
C GLU A 534 13.94 -3.82 1.82
N LEU A 535 13.81 -3.07 0.72
CA LEU A 535 14.67 -1.92 0.40
C LEU A 535 14.22 -0.63 1.12
N ASP A 536 13.33 -0.72 2.11
CA ASP A 536 12.51 0.40 2.56
C ASP A 536 13.01 1.12 3.83
N SER A 537 14.24 0.85 4.29
CA SER A 537 14.77 1.53 5.48
C SER A 537 14.81 3.06 5.32
N VAL A 538 15.13 3.58 4.13
CA VAL A 538 15.08 5.03 3.83
C VAL A 538 13.65 5.58 3.88
N ASN A 539 12.66 4.76 3.50
CA ASN A 539 11.24 5.15 3.51
C ASN A 539 10.60 5.11 4.89
N ASN A 540 11.24 4.49 5.88
CA ASN A 540 10.77 4.50 7.26
C ASN A 540 10.59 5.95 7.74
N VAL A 541 9.40 6.26 8.28
CA VAL A 541 9.02 7.61 8.75
C VAL A 541 10.05 8.19 9.72
N HIS A 542 10.60 7.38 10.62
CA HIS A 542 11.64 7.81 11.54
C HIS A 542 12.92 8.24 10.81
N ASN A 543 13.34 7.45 9.82
CA ASN A 543 14.54 7.72 9.04
C ASN A 543 14.36 8.93 8.12
N GLN A 544 13.20 9.10 7.49
CA GLN A 544 12.89 10.28 6.68
C GLN A 544 12.95 11.58 7.50
N ARG A 545 12.35 11.58 8.71
CA ARG A 545 12.43 12.73 9.61
C ARG A 545 13.86 12.99 10.07
N SER A 546 14.57 11.95 10.49
CA SER A 546 15.94 12.06 10.97
C SER A 546 16.88 12.57 9.88
N LYS A 547 16.73 12.05 8.65
CA LYS A 547 17.45 12.52 7.47
C LYS A 547 17.17 14.00 7.19
N ARG A 548 15.89 14.39 7.22
CA ARG A 548 15.49 15.79 6.98
C ARG A 548 16.04 16.73 8.03
N PHE A 549 16.01 16.31 9.29
CA PHE A 549 16.56 17.08 10.40
C PHE A 549 18.08 17.19 10.30
N LEU A 550 18.77 16.09 9.98
CA LEU A 550 20.20 16.10 9.68
C LEU A 550 20.52 17.07 8.54
N ASP A 551 19.74 17.05 7.46
CA ASP A 551 19.90 17.96 6.33
C ASP A 551 19.87 19.43 6.76
N MET A 552 18.91 19.80 7.60
CA MET A 552 18.79 21.16 8.14
C MET A 552 19.94 21.50 9.08
N LEU A 553 20.28 20.62 10.03
CA LEU A 553 21.38 20.84 10.97
C LEU A 553 22.73 20.98 10.27
N VAL A 554 23.03 20.09 9.32
CA VAL A 554 24.25 20.17 8.52
C VAL A 554 24.24 21.44 7.70
N SER A 555 23.12 21.85 7.10
CA SER A 555 23.04 23.14 6.38
C SER A 555 23.36 24.33 7.28
N VAL A 556 22.81 24.40 8.50
CA VAL A 556 23.10 25.49 9.45
C VAL A 556 24.58 25.48 9.88
N GLY A 557 25.14 24.31 10.20
CA GLY A 557 26.55 24.18 10.56
C GLY A 557 27.50 24.54 9.40
N LEU A 558 27.19 24.06 8.19
CA LEU A 558 27.93 24.38 6.97
C LEU A 558 27.86 25.88 6.61
N LEU A 559 26.76 26.55 6.94
CA LEU A 559 26.60 27.99 6.78
C LEU A 559 27.47 28.77 7.77
N SER A 560 27.52 28.35 9.05
CA SER A 560 28.36 29.01 10.04
C SER A 560 29.85 28.90 9.74
N ILE A 561 30.30 27.82 9.10
CA ILE A 561 31.70 27.64 8.68
C ILE A 561 31.97 28.14 7.26
N PHE A 562 30.99 28.70 6.56
CA PHE A 562 31.12 29.10 5.16
C PHE A 562 32.34 30.01 4.87
N PRO A 563 32.65 31.03 5.69
CA PRO A 563 33.81 31.91 5.45
C PRO A 563 35.15 31.16 5.38
N VAL A 564 35.25 29.99 6.02
CA VAL A 564 36.45 29.15 6.03
C VAL A 564 36.32 28.02 5.00
N ALA A 565 35.12 27.45 4.86
CA ALA A 565 34.86 26.34 3.94
C ALA A 565 35.07 26.69 2.46
N ILE A 566 35.01 27.99 2.10
CA ILE A 566 35.28 28.50 0.74
C ILE A 566 36.64 28.01 0.18
N PHE A 567 37.66 27.87 1.03
CA PHE A 567 39.00 27.44 0.61
C PHE A 567 39.13 25.92 0.44
N ALA A 568 38.19 25.15 1.00
CA ALA A 568 38.24 23.68 0.99
C ALA A 568 37.33 23.06 -0.10
N VAL A 569 36.30 23.77 -0.53
CA VAL A 569 35.28 23.27 -1.47
C VAL A 569 35.61 23.71 -2.89
N LYS A 570 35.44 22.81 -3.88
CA LYS A 570 35.78 23.10 -5.29
C LYS A 570 34.97 24.21 -5.94
N ASN A 571 33.73 24.43 -5.50
CA ASN A 571 32.83 25.44 -6.05
C ASN A 571 32.08 26.15 -4.91
N PRO A 572 32.59 27.29 -4.42
CA PRO A 572 32.01 28.00 -3.28
C PRO A 572 30.60 28.55 -3.50
N LEU A 573 30.31 29.10 -4.68
CA LEU A 573 28.97 29.61 -5.02
C LEU A 573 27.96 28.46 -5.06
N GLY A 574 28.34 27.34 -5.68
CA GLY A 574 27.52 26.13 -5.69
C GLY A 574 27.28 25.57 -4.29
N TYR A 575 28.26 25.68 -3.39
CA TYR A 575 28.16 25.25 -2.00
C TYR A 575 27.10 26.06 -1.24
N LEU A 576 27.18 27.39 -1.34
CA LEU A 576 26.20 28.29 -0.71
C LEU A 576 24.78 28.03 -1.25
N LEU A 577 24.63 27.90 -2.58
CA LEU A 577 23.35 27.57 -3.19
C LEU A 577 22.81 26.21 -2.74
N ASN A 578 23.68 25.20 -2.62
CA ASN A 578 23.28 23.87 -2.15
C ASN A 578 22.86 23.89 -0.67
N ILE A 579 23.50 24.69 0.19
CA ILE A 579 23.05 24.88 1.59
C ILE A 579 21.59 25.31 1.61
N PHE A 580 21.22 26.34 0.86
CA PHE A 580 19.83 26.84 0.81
C PHE A 580 18.89 25.84 0.15
N LYS A 581 19.28 25.21 -0.97
CA LYS A 581 18.47 24.16 -1.63
C LYS A 581 18.19 23.00 -0.69
N VAL A 582 19.15 22.59 0.13
CA VAL A 582 18.95 21.55 1.14
C VAL A 582 18.12 22.09 2.31
N LEU A 583 18.39 23.30 2.81
CA LEU A 583 17.65 23.91 3.92
C LEU A 583 16.16 24.10 3.61
N PHE A 584 15.79 24.49 2.39
CA PHE A 584 14.39 24.59 1.94
C PHE A 584 13.81 23.26 1.43
N GLY A 585 14.60 22.19 1.43
CA GLY A 585 14.14 20.86 1.07
C GLY A 585 13.89 20.67 -0.44
N VAL A 586 14.56 21.42 -1.30
CA VAL A 586 14.60 21.15 -2.75
C VAL A 586 15.55 19.96 -3.02
N LYS A 587 16.67 19.89 -2.30
CA LYS A 587 17.66 18.80 -2.32
C LYS A 587 17.80 18.16 -0.94
N THR A 588 18.53 17.05 -0.87
CA THR A 588 19.10 16.46 0.35
C THR A 588 20.63 16.41 0.22
N TRP A 589 21.39 16.35 1.31
CA TRP A 589 22.84 16.26 1.20
C TRP A 589 23.30 14.97 0.53
N VAL A 590 22.62 13.86 0.75
CA VAL A 590 22.97 12.55 0.18
C VAL A 590 21.73 11.91 -0.43
N GLY A 591 21.81 11.50 -1.69
CA GLY A 591 20.73 10.79 -2.38
C GLY A 591 21.26 9.84 -3.44
N TYR A 592 20.37 9.17 -4.17
CA TYR A 592 20.79 8.18 -5.17
C TYR A 592 21.49 8.83 -6.36
N LYS A 593 22.41 8.08 -6.98
CA LYS A 593 22.90 8.43 -8.32
C LYS A 593 22.00 7.76 -9.35
N ILE A 594 21.32 8.57 -10.16
CA ILE A 594 20.47 8.09 -11.26
C ILE A 594 21.39 7.66 -12.42
N THR A 595 21.34 6.38 -12.79
CA THR A 595 22.04 5.82 -13.97
C THR A 595 21.04 5.62 -15.11
N GLN A 596 21.50 5.67 -16.37
CA GLN A 596 20.64 5.47 -17.55
C GLN A 596 20.09 4.02 -17.67
N THR A 597 20.67 3.08 -16.92
CA THR A 597 20.25 1.67 -16.83
C THR A 597 19.69 1.40 -15.43
N ASP A 598 18.47 1.85 -15.17
CA ASP A 598 17.72 1.48 -13.95
C ASP A 598 16.91 0.19 -14.27
N THR A 599 17.60 -0.95 -14.31
CA THR A 599 17.08 -2.24 -14.83
C THR A 599 16.46 -3.13 -13.75
N GLY A 600 15.55 -2.58 -12.91
CA GLY A 600 14.55 -3.43 -12.26
C GLY A 600 14.59 -3.59 -10.73
N ALA A 601 15.23 -2.68 -9.98
CA ALA A 601 14.99 -2.57 -8.54
C ALA A 601 14.44 -1.18 -8.21
N THR A 602 13.16 -1.09 -7.88
CA THR A 602 12.47 0.16 -7.55
C THR A 602 13.01 0.74 -6.23
N LEU A 603 13.99 1.64 -6.31
CA LEU A 603 14.52 2.34 -5.15
C LEU A 603 13.42 3.20 -4.48
N PRO A 604 13.42 3.30 -3.13
CA PRO A 604 12.61 4.25 -2.38
C PRO A 604 12.65 5.67 -2.96
N ARG A 605 11.55 6.42 -2.88
CA ARG A 605 11.56 7.82 -3.33
C ARG A 605 12.41 8.67 -2.39
N LEU A 606 13.45 9.29 -2.95
CA LEU A 606 14.30 10.23 -2.23
C LEU A 606 14.54 11.50 -3.06
N LYS A 607 14.66 12.65 -2.39
CA LYS A 607 15.04 13.91 -3.06
C LYS A 607 16.41 13.77 -3.71
N LYS A 608 16.65 14.58 -4.74
CA LYS A 608 17.95 14.59 -5.42
C LYS A 608 19.06 14.96 -4.43
N GLY A 609 20.08 14.12 -4.38
CA GLY A 609 21.24 14.29 -3.51
C GLY A 609 22.24 15.31 -4.05
N VAL A 610 22.81 16.14 -3.16
CA VAL A 610 24.03 16.89 -3.46
C VAL A 610 25.19 15.92 -3.61
N LEU A 611 25.29 14.92 -2.75
CA LEU A 611 26.22 13.79 -2.78
C LEU A 611 25.44 12.47 -3.01
N ASN A 612 26.15 11.38 -3.25
CA ASN A 612 25.60 10.04 -3.42
C ASN A 612 26.52 8.98 -2.75
N PRO A 613 26.07 7.72 -2.58
CA PRO A 613 26.84 6.69 -1.88
C PRO A 613 28.25 6.44 -2.44
N ALA A 614 28.47 6.64 -3.74
CA ALA A 614 29.78 6.48 -4.36
C ALA A 614 30.79 7.56 -3.94
N ASP A 615 30.33 8.73 -3.48
CA ASP A 615 31.22 9.82 -3.04
C ASP A 615 32.02 9.45 -1.76
N ALA A 616 31.66 8.37 -1.07
CA ALA A 616 32.40 7.83 0.07
C ALA A 616 33.51 6.82 -0.31
N ILE A 617 33.64 6.47 -1.59
CA ILE A 617 34.58 5.45 -2.11
C ILE A 617 35.75 6.16 -2.80
N LYS A 618 36.99 5.67 -2.56
CA LYS A 618 38.21 6.28 -3.12
C LYS A 618 38.36 6.06 -4.64
N ASN A 619 37.83 4.96 -5.16
CA ASN A 619 37.89 4.62 -6.59
C ASN A 619 36.75 5.32 -7.35
N LYS A 620 37.09 6.16 -8.34
CA LYS A 620 36.12 7.02 -9.05
C LYS A 620 35.50 6.38 -10.29
N ASN A 621 36.07 5.28 -10.78
CA ASN A 621 35.53 4.53 -11.92
C ASN A 621 34.69 3.36 -11.40
N ILE A 622 33.46 3.67 -10.99
CA ILE A 622 32.47 2.68 -10.56
C ILE A 622 31.54 2.42 -11.73
N GLY A 623 31.49 1.16 -12.19
CA GLY A 623 30.54 0.71 -13.22
C GLY A 623 29.09 0.84 -12.77
N ASN A 624 28.14 0.85 -13.72
CA ASN A 624 26.72 1.08 -13.44
C ASN A 624 26.14 0.02 -12.50
N ASP A 625 26.51 -1.25 -12.62
CA ASP A 625 26.02 -2.32 -11.75
C ASP A 625 26.45 -2.15 -10.29
N THR A 626 27.71 -1.78 -10.08
CA THR A 626 28.23 -1.49 -8.74
C THR A 626 27.55 -0.26 -8.15
N MET A 627 27.21 0.74 -8.96
CA MET A 627 26.44 1.90 -8.50
C MET A 627 25.01 1.54 -8.08
N ASN A 628 24.33 0.70 -8.87
CA ASN A 628 23.00 0.20 -8.54
C ASN A 628 23.02 -0.58 -7.21
N ARG A 629 24.03 -1.44 -7.02
CA ARG A 629 24.24 -2.15 -5.74
C ARG A 629 24.48 -1.19 -4.58
N LEU A 630 25.25 -0.12 -4.76
CA LEU A 630 25.48 0.88 -3.71
C LEU A 630 24.22 1.67 -3.37
N ASN A 631 23.41 2.04 -4.37
CA ASN A 631 22.11 2.66 -4.12
C ASN A 631 21.18 1.72 -3.35
N LEU A 632 21.15 0.43 -3.70
CA LEU A 632 20.34 -0.59 -3.02
C LEU A 632 20.79 -0.80 -1.57
N LEU A 633 22.09 -0.93 -1.33
CA LEU A 633 22.65 -1.05 0.03
C LEU A 633 22.35 0.20 0.86
N TYR A 634 22.45 1.39 0.26
CA TYR A 634 22.09 2.64 0.92
C TYR A 634 20.59 2.70 1.25
N ALA A 635 19.73 2.25 0.33
CA ALA A 635 18.28 2.19 0.53
C ALA A 635 17.88 1.20 1.64
N ARG A 636 18.55 0.05 1.69
CA ARG A 636 18.29 -1.05 2.63
C ARG A 636 18.85 -0.81 4.03
N ASP A 637 20.06 -0.25 4.14
CA ASP A 637 20.80 -0.19 5.41
C ASP A 637 20.95 1.25 5.92
N TYR A 638 19.99 2.13 5.62
CA TYR A 638 20.11 3.56 5.92
C TYR A 638 20.20 3.86 7.42
N LYS A 639 21.24 4.62 7.77
CA LYS A 639 21.46 5.21 9.08
C LYS A 639 21.98 6.64 8.91
N ILE A 640 21.72 7.52 9.88
CA ILE A 640 22.23 8.91 9.92
C ILE A 640 23.77 8.94 9.78
N SER A 641 24.46 7.98 10.38
CA SER A 641 25.92 7.82 10.29
C SER A 641 26.41 7.65 8.85
N ASN A 642 25.62 7.03 7.98
CA ASN A 642 25.98 6.82 6.58
C ASN A 642 26.08 8.17 5.86
N ASP A 643 25.06 9.03 6.04
CA ASP A 643 25.04 10.38 5.47
C ASP A 643 26.18 11.24 5.99
N LEU A 644 26.41 11.25 7.31
CA LEU A 644 27.52 11.99 7.91
C LEU A 644 28.88 11.54 7.35
N ASN A 645 29.09 10.23 7.18
CA ASN A 645 30.32 9.70 6.61
C ASN A 645 30.49 10.09 5.14
N ILE A 646 29.41 10.02 4.34
CA ILE A 646 29.41 10.44 2.93
C ILE A 646 29.69 11.94 2.82
N ILE A 647 29.04 12.78 3.63
CA ILE A 647 29.25 14.23 3.68
C ILE A 647 30.69 14.56 4.05
N ARG A 648 31.23 13.92 5.09
CA ARG A 648 32.62 14.12 5.53
C ARG A 648 33.62 13.77 4.44
N LYS A 649 33.46 12.61 3.78
CA LYS A 649 34.35 12.16 2.71
C LYS A 649 34.17 12.96 1.41
N GLY A 650 32.94 13.38 1.13
CA GLY A 650 32.55 14.18 -0.03
C GLY A 650 32.64 15.68 0.18
N PHE A 651 33.22 16.18 1.28
CA PHE A 651 33.15 17.59 1.69
C PHE A 651 33.58 18.56 0.59
N ARG A 652 34.69 18.25 -0.10
CA ARG A 652 35.21 19.07 -1.21
C ARG A 652 34.23 19.19 -2.41
N MET A 653 33.25 18.30 -2.52
CA MET A 653 32.27 18.22 -3.61
C MET A 653 30.89 18.79 -3.25
N LEU A 654 30.72 19.34 -2.04
CA LEU A 654 29.45 19.92 -1.59
C LEU A 654 28.95 21.08 -2.47
N GLY A 655 29.85 21.70 -3.25
CA GLY A 655 29.52 22.73 -4.23
C GLY A 655 29.10 22.25 -5.62
N ARG A 656 28.94 20.94 -5.86
CA ARG A 656 28.67 20.45 -7.21
C ARG A 656 27.27 20.84 -7.70
N SER A 657 27.18 21.22 -8.96
CA SER A 657 25.96 21.69 -9.64
C SER A 657 25.10 20.57 -10.22
N ARG A 658 25.60 19.33 -10.26
CA ARG A 658 24.89 18.18 -10.86
C ARG A 658 23.58 17.84 -10.16
#